data_AF-A0A916I426-F1
#
_entry.id   AF-A0A916I426-F1
#
_cell.length_a   1.000
_cell.length_b   1.000
_cell.length_c   1.000
_cell.angle_alpha   90.00
_cell.angle_beta   90.00
_cell.angle_gamma   90.00
#
_symmetry.space_group_name_H-M   'P 1'
#
loop_
_entity.id
_entity.type
_entity.pdbx_description
1 polymer ?
#
loop_
_entity_poly.entity_id
_entity_poly.type
_entity_poly.pdbx_seq_one_letter_code
_entity_poly.pdbx_strand_id
1 'polypeptide(L)'
;TRLKYLCDVGLGYLTLDRQSRTLSGGEVQRINLTTALGTSLVNTMFVLDEPSIGLHPRDMGRIVEAMHRLRDAGNTLVVVEHDPAVMLAADRLIDMGPGPGERGGNIVFDGTPEAIKSADTLTGAYLGARKHVGMGIKRMVAESTPKLIVQGAREHNLKGITVEFPLQRLVCVTGVSGSGKSTLMQDLVFPALARHFGKPTETPGDHDQLLGADWLTEAVFVDQSPIGKTARSNPASYVGAFDEIRKLFAEAPLANQRGYTAGMFSFNAGDGRCPTCGGSGFEHVEMQFLSDVYLRCPDCDGRRYRSEILDVKIDRRLPGDVIRDLSIADVLDLTVSEAVQLFAHDREVIRVLQPIVDVGLEYVKLGQPVPTLSGGEAQRLKLAGFLAESVQSVSRQALAKKGTLFMFDEPTTGLHFDDIAKLMRAFRKLLDAGHSLIVIEHNLDVIRAADWLIDLGPEGGEAGGEVVCTGTPEEVKRHATSHTGRALADYDTALGFGGLAVEEGRPLQTLVKQARDERRASEEVIRIVNAREHNLKSLDVSIPRGQFSVITGVSGSGKSTLAFDILFNEGQRRYLESLNAYARSIVQPAGRPEVDAVYGIPPTVAIEQRLSRGGRKSTVATTTEVWHFLRLLYVKLGLQHCVNDGSPVKPQSVESIAAQILRDHRNQHVGLLAPLVVNRKGVYTDLAKWAKARGHTHLRVDGEFTKVEPWPRLDRFKEHTLELPVGDLIVRADNEAELRHLLARALELGKGVMHLLSPLEGLRGAMLAGTPTRKVGEVKVFSTKRACPSCGTSYPELDPRMFSYNSKHGWCTTCVGTGLALTREQRKAYDDSIRDDDNKGREQSFPSEEAEVEGVVDEPCPDCAGTRLNAASRGVTFEGHSIAAIAQWSVTDARRWVEALNLLGRDAEIARDVITEIHSRLEFLEEVGLGYLTLDRAA
;
A
#
# COMPACT_ATOMS: atom_id res chain seq x y z
N THR A 1 8.16 -32.56 19.26
CA THR A 1 9.16 -32.11 18.26
C THR A 1 8.59 -30.92 17.50
N ARG A 2 9.41 -29.97 17.02
CA ARG A 2 8.93 -28.76 16.32
C ARG A 2 8.07 -29.08 15.09
N LEU A 3 8.38 -30.18 14.38
CA LEU A 3 7.58 -30.68 13.26
C LEU A 3 6.15 -31.07 13.63
N LYS A 4 5.92 -31.54 14.87
CA LYS A 4 4.56 -31.86 15.35
C LYS A 4 3.69 -30.60 15.39
N TYR A 5 4.24 -29.44 15.76
CA TYR A 5 3.47 -28.20 15.81
C TYR A 5 2.99 -27.77 14.43
N LEU A 6 3.79 -27.98 13.38
CA LEU A 6 3.36 -27.73 12.00
C LEU A 6 2.17 -28.62 11.61
N CYS A 7 2.19 -29.90 12.00
CA CYS A 7 1.06 -30.80 11.78
C CYS A 7 -0.18 -30.42 12.60
N ASP A 8 0.03 -30.02 13.86
CA ASP A 8 -1.03 -29.62 14.78
C ASP A 8 -1.75 -28.35 14.27
N VAL A 9 -1.05 -27.41 13.61
CA VAL A 9 -1.68 -26.25 12.96
C VAL A 9 -2.17 -26.53 11.53
N GLY A 10 -2.17 -27.78 11.07
CA GLY A 10 -2.72 -28.16 9.75
C GLY A 10 -1.79 -27.92 8.55
N LEU A 11 -0.49 -27.69 8.76
CA LEU A 11 0.51 -27.46 7.70
C LEU A 11 1.32 -28.72 7.35
N GLY A 12 0.82 -29.91 7.70
CA GLY A 12 1.53 -31.18 7.46
C GLY A 12 1.74 -31.54 5.98
N TYR A 13 1.06 -30.86 5.06
CA TYR A 13 1.19 -31.08 3.61
C TYR A 13 2.35 -30.29 2.98
N LEU A 14 2.91 -29.30 3.69
CA LEU A 14 4.01 -28.49 3.17
C LEU A 14 5.32 -29.27 3.24
N THR A 15 6.16 -29.10 2.22
CA THR A 15 7.53 -29.57 2.23
C THR A 15 8.44 -28.51 2.87
N LEU A 16 9.51 -28.94 3.54
CA LEU A 16 10.41 -28.03 4.26
C LEU A 16 11.23 -27.12 3.34
N ASP A 17 11.35 -27.48 2.06
CA ASP A 17 12.03 -26.73 1.00
C ASP A 17 11.08 -25.80 0.22
N ARG A 18 9.79 -25.76 0.58
CA ARG A 18 8.82 -24.84 -0.03
C ARG A 18 9.27 -23.40 0.19
N GLN A 19 9.40 -22.66 -0.91
CA GLN A 19 9.85 -21.27 -0.87
C GLN A 19 8.83 -20.40 -0.12
N SER A 20 9.30 -19.60 0.85
CA SER A 20 8.45 -18.74 1.69
C SER A 20 7.53 -17.81 0.87
N ARG A 21 8.01 -17.31 -0.28
CA ARG A 21 7.23 -16.45 -1.20
C ARG A 21 5.99 -17.12 -1.82
N THR A 22 5.93 -18.45 -1.80
CA THR A 22 4.86 -19.25 -2.41
C THR A 22 3.82 -19.73 -1.39
N LEU A 23 3.96 -19.29 -0.13
CA LEU A 23 3.00 -19.53 0.93
C LEU A 23 1.91 -18.45 0.91
N SER A 24 0.68 -18.88 1.15
CA SER A 24 -0.47 -18.01 1.42
C SER A 24 -0.32 -17.28 2.76
N GLY A 25 -1.04 -16.16 2.93
CA GLY A 25 -1.02 -15.38 4.18
C GLY A 25 -1.39 -16.21 5.41
N GLY A 26 -2.43 -17.06 5.29
CA GLY A 26 -2.83 -17.97 6.36
C GLY A 26 -1.77 -19.03 6.69
N GLU A 27 -1.03 -19.54 5.71
CA GLU A 27 0.07 -20.48 5.95
C GLU A 27 1.21 -19.82 6.74
N VAL A 28 1.63 -18.61 6.35
CA VAL A 28 2.65 -17.84 7.07
C VAL A 28 2.23 -17.58 8.52
N GLN A 29 0.98 -17.18 8.72
CA GLN A 29 0.44 -16.91 10.04
C GLN A 29 0.47 -18.16 10.95
N ARG A 30 0.09 -19.32 10.41
CA ARG A 30 0.13 -20.59 11.14
C ARG A 30 1.55 -21.05 11.45
N ILE A 31 2.52 -20.80 10.57
CA ILE A 31 3.95 -21.02 10.86
C ILE A 31 4.37 -20.17 12.07
N ASN A 32 4.00 -18.89 12.11
CA ASN A 32 4.30 -18.03 13.25
C ASN A 32 3.66 -18.53 14.55
N LEU A 33 2.43 -19.06 14.49
CA LEU A 33 1.77 -19.69 15.63
C LEU A 33 2.55 -20.91 16.17
N THR A 34 3.19 -21.71 15.31
CA THR A 34 4.03 -22.83 15.78
C THR A 34 5.24 -22.36 16.57
N THR A 35 5.77 -21.18 16.25
CA THR A 35 6.88 -20.56 16.98
C THR A 35 6.41 -20.18 18.38
N ALA A 36 5.23 -19.57 18.51
CA ALA A 36 4.62 -19.25 19.80
C ALA A 36 4.41 -20.51 20.65
N LEU A 37 3.83 -21.57 20.10
CA LEU A 37 3.66 -22.87 20.77
C LEU A 37 5.00 -23.51 21.19
N GLY A 38 6.07 -23.27 20.43
CA GLY A 38 7.40 -23.82 20.70
C GLY A 38 8.19 -23.11 21.80
N THR A 39 7.87 -21.85 22.11
CA THR A 39 8.66 -21.01 23.03
C THR A 39 8.35 -21.22 24.52
N SER A 40 7.31 -22.00 24.85
CA SER A 40 6.92 -22.33 26.24
C SER A 40 6.79 -21.12 27.18
N LEU A 41 6.34 -19.98 26.64
CA LEU A 41 6.10 -18.76 27.41
C LEU A 41 4.89 -18.93 28.35
N VAL A 42 4.95 -18.30 29.52
CA VAL A 42 3.88 -18.25 30.53
C VAL A 42 3.68 -16.80 31.01
N ASN A 43 2.47 -16.45 31.46
CA ASN A 43 2.10 -15.09 31.87
C ASN A 43 2.25 -14.03 30.75
N THR A 44 2.22 -14.45 29.49
CA THR A 44 2.28 -13.57 28.31
C THR A 44 0.87 -13.35 27.76
N MET A 45 0.61 -12.18 27.16
CA MET A 45 -0.58 -11.94 26.34
C MET A 45 -0.26 -12.19 24.87
N PHE A 46 -1.06 -13.02 24.21
CA PHE A 46 -0.98 -13.23 22.78
C PHE A 46 -2.15 -12.52 22.10
N VAL A 47 -1.84 -11.66 21.12
CA VAL A 47 -2.83 -10.98 20.28
C VAL A 47 -2.78 -11.59 18.87
N LEU A 48 -3.88 -12.18 18.41
CA LEU A 48 -3.96 -12.89 17.11
C LEU A 48 -5.02 -12.24 16.20
N ASP A 49 -4.69 -12.05 14.92
CA ASP A 49 -5.58 -11.48 13.91
C ASP A 49 -6.14 -12.55 12.98
N GLU A 50 -7.39 -12.99 13.16
CA GLU A 50 -8.08 -13.93 12.26
C GLU A 50 -7.28 -15.22 11.94
N PRO A 51 -6.85 -16.01 12.95
CA PRO A 51 -6.08 -17.24 12.73
C PRO A 51 -6.82 -18.32 11.93
N SER A 52 -8.14 -18.19 11.72
CA SER A 52 -8.95 -19.12 10.92
C SER A 52 -8.74 -18.99 9.40
N ILE A 53 -8.02 -17.97 8.92
CA ILE A 53 -7.99 -17.64 7.49
C ILE A 53 -7.41 -18.76 6.61
N GLY A 54 -8.11 -19.06 5.52
CA GLY A 54 -7.74 -20.09 4.56
C GLY A 54 -7.72 -21.50 5.16
N LEU A 55 -8.36 -21.72 6.31
CA LEU A 55 -8.52 -23.03 6.90
C LEU A 55 -9.84 -23.66 6.51
N HIS A 56 -9.75 -24.93 6.16
CA HIS A 56 -10.93 -25.77 6.05
C HIS A 56 -11.56 -25.99 7.44
N PRO A 57 -12.90 -25.98 7.57
CA PRO A 57 -13.61 -26.19 8.84
C PRO A 57 -13.16 -27.44 9.62
N ARG A 58 -12.75 -28.50 8.92
CA ARG A 58 -12.14 -29.71 9.52
C ARG A 58 -10.95 -29.40 10.44
N ASP A 59 -10.08 -28.49 10.02
CA ASP A 59 -8.83 -28.18 10.72
C ASP A 59 -9.02 -27.09 11.78
N MET A 60 -10.21 -26.46 11.83
CA MET A 60 -10.58 -25.44 12.81
C MET A 60 -10.45 -25.95 14.25
N GLY A 61 -10.90 -27.18 14.52
CA GLY A 61 -10.79 -27.80 15.83
C GLY A 61 -9.34 -27.88 16.33
N ARG A 62 -8.37 -28.08 15.43
CA ARG A 62 -6.95 -28.16 15.80
C ARG A 62 -6.38 -26.80 16.21
N ILE A 63 -6.78 -25.73 15.51
CA ILE A 63 -6.39 -24.36 15.87
C ILE A 63 -7.03 -23.94 17.19
N VAL A 64 -8.31 -24.27 17.40
CA VAL A 64 -8.99 -24.05 18.68
C VAL A 64 -8.27 -24.78 19.82
N GLU A 65 -7.89 -26.05 19.63
CA GLU A 65 -7.08 -26.79 20.59
C GLU A 65 -5.72 -26.14 20.84
N ALA A 66 -5.03 -25.65 19.80
CA ALA A 66 -3.76 -24.97 19.94
C ALA A 66 -3.89 -23.68 20.77
N MET A 67 -4.94 -22.90 20.55
CA MET A 67 -5.25 -21.69 21.33
C MET A 67 -5.58 -22.04 22.79
N HIS A 68 -6.37 -23.09 23.03
CA HIS A 68 -6.61 -23.57 24.40
C HIS A 68 -5.32 -24.02 25.09
N ARG A 69 -4.41 -24.72 24.39
CA ARG A 69 -3.12 -25.11 24.96
C ARG A 69 -2.27 -23.88 25.34
N LEU A 70 -2.26 -22.84 24.51
CA LEU A 70 -1.57 -21.58 24.84
C LEU A 70 -2.16 -20.94 26.09
N ARG A 71 -3.50 -20.85 26.18
CA ARG A 71 -4.20 -20.34 27.36
C ARG A 71 -3.87 -21.17 28.60
N ASP A 72 -4.03 -22.49 28.53
CA ASP A 72 -3.87 -23.43 29.64
C ASP A 72 -2.42 -23.50 30.15
N ALA A 73 -1.45 -23.07 29.34
CA ALA A 73 -0.07 -22.84 29.77
C ALA A 73 0.10 -21.62 30.69
N GLY A 74 -0.98 -20.89 30.99
CA GLY A 74 -0.97 -19.69 31.85
C GLY A 74 -0.82 -18.39 31.08
N ASN A 75 -1.25 -18.34 29.82
CA ASN A 75 -1.22 -17.13 28.99
C ASN A 75 -2.61 -16.52 28.84
N THR A 76 -2.67 -15.25 28.46
CA THR A 76 -3.91 -14.56 28.09
C THR A 76 -4.00 -14.50 26.57
N LEU A 77 -5.12 -14.88 25.98
CA LEU A 77 -5.32 -14.79 24.52
C LEU A 77 -6.38 -13.75 24.20
N VAL A 78 -6.05 -12.84 23.29
CA VAL A 78 -6.97 -11.86 22.71
C VAL A 78 -6.97 -12.10 21.21
N VAL A 79 -8.08 -12.57 20.67
CA VAL A 79 -8.17 -12.99 19.26
C VAL A 79 -9.24 -12.16 18.55
N VAL A 80 -8.89 -11.53 17.45
CA VAL A 80 -9.85 -10.89 16.54
C VAL A 80 -10.37 -11.97 15.59
N GLU A 81 -11.68 -12.25 15.61
CA GLU A 81 -12.27 -13.33 14.79
C GLU A 81 -13.71 -13.07 14.37
N HIS A 82 -14.08 -13.76 13.29
CA HIS A 82 -15.41 -13.79 12.69
C HIS A 82 -15.96 -15.21 12.55
N ASP A 83 -15.12 -16.26 12.70
CA ASP A 83 -15.56 -17.64 12.58
C ASP A 83 -16.40 -18.10 13.80
N PRO A 84 -17.61 -18.64 13.60
CA PRO A 84 -18.47 -19.14 14.67
C PRO A 84 -17.81 -20.15 15.60
N ALA A 85 -16.99 -21.08 15.07
CA ALA A 85 -16.42 -22.15 15.87
C ALA A 85 -15.39 -21.58 16.86
N VAL A 86 -14.60 -20.58 16.44
CA VAL A 86 -13.67 -19.88 17.33
C VAL A 86 -14.41 -19.04 18.36
N MET A 87 -15.44 -18.30 17.94
CA MET A 87 -16.27 -17.47 18.83
C MET A 87 -16.96 -18.30 19.92
N LEU A 88 -17.49 -19.48 19.57
CA LEU A 88 -18.17 -20.38 20.50
C LEU A 88 -17.21 -21.13 21.42
N ALA A 89 -15.95 -21.29 21.03
CA ALA A 89 -14.90 -21.91 21.86
C ALA A 89 -14.26 -20.93 22.87
N ALA A 90 -14.50 -19.63 22.73
CA ALA A 90 -13.94 -18.61 23.61
C ALA A 90 -14.49 -18.70 25.04
N ASP A 91 -13.72 -18.24 26.03
CA ASP A 91 -14.20 -18.08 27.40
C ASP A 91 -15.08 -16.82 27.52
N ARG A 92 -14.75 -15.79 26.73
CA ARG A 92 -15.41 -14.48 26.70
C ARG A 92 -15.43 -13.91 25.29
N LEU A 93 -16.49 -13.16 24.98
CA LEU A 93 -16.72 -12.56 23.67
C LEU A 93 -17.07 -11.07 23.84
N ILE A 94 -16.37 -10.23 23.09
CA ILE A 94 -16.55 -8.78 23.01
C ILE A 94 -16.99 -8.43 21.59
N ASP A 95 -18.19 -7.88 21.44
CA ASP A 95 -18.76 -7.49 20.15
C ASP A 95 -18.63 -5.97 19.94
N MET A 96 -17.97 -5.58 18.85
CA MET A 96 -17.70 -4.20 18.45
C MET A 96 -18.70 -3.72 17.39
N GLY A 97 -19.35 -2.59 17.62
CA GLY A 97 -20.36 -2.07 16.69
C GLY A 97 -20.87 -0.68 17.07
N PRO A 98 -22.14 -0.36 16.76
CA PRO A 98 -23.14 -1.18 16.06
C PRO A 98 -22.95 -1.30 14.53
N GLY A 99 -22.08 -0.48 13.93
CA GLY A 99 -21.81 -0.47 12.49
C GLY A 99 -20.33 -0.27 12.13
N PRO A 100 -20.00 -0.25 10.84
CA PRO A 100 -18.64 0.01 10.36
C PRO A 100 -18.31 1.52 10.37
N GLY A 101 -17.01 1.85 10.34
CA GLY A 101 -16.54 3.25 10.25
C GLY A 101 -17.03 4.10 11.41
N GLU A 102 -17.48 5.33 11.15
CA GLU A 102 -17.89 6.28 12.21
C GLU A 102 -19.03 5.78 13.11
N ARG A 103 -19.82 4.80 12.64
CA ARG A 103 -20.89 4.13 13.41
C ARG A 103 -20.38 3.00 14.31
N GLY A 104 -19.07 2.74 14.31
CA GLY A 104 -18.39 1.75 15.14
C GLY A 104 -17.77 2.38 16.39
N GLY A 105 -16.73 1.73 16.90
CA GLY A 105 -15.90 2.23 17.99
C GLY A 105 -16.50 2.06 19.39
N ASN A 106 -17.60 1.31 19.53
CA ASN A 106 -18.27 1.01 20.80
C ASN A 106 -18.36 -0.50 21.01
N ILE A 107 -18.34 -0.92 22.28
CA ILE A 107 -18.68 -2.30 22.67
C ILE A 107 -20.20 -2.39 22.80
N VAL A 108 -20.81 -3.22 21.95
CA VAL A 108 -22.27 -3.45 21.96
C VAL A 108 -22.66 -4.68 22.78
N PHE A 109 -21.72 -5.60 23.01
CA PHE A 109 -21.89 -6.73 23.91
C PHE A 109 -20.56 -7.17 24.50
N ASP A 110 -20.59 -7.59 25.77
CA ASP A 110 -19.45 -8.13 26.50
C ASP A 110 -19.95 -9.23 27.44
N GLY A 111 -19.59 -10.48 27.18
CA GLY A 111 -20.12 -11.61 27.95
C GLY A 111 -19.63 -12.97 27.44
N THR A 112 -20.38 -14.02 27.77
CA THR A 112 -20.06 -15.39 27.32
C THR A 112 -20.62 -15.69 25.93
N PRO A 113 -20.06 -16.66 25.19
CA PRO A 113 -20.59 -17.04 23.88
C PRO A 113 -22.02 -17.58 23.90
N GLU A 114 -22.50 -18.08 25.04
CA GLU A 114 -23.90 -18.51 25.15
C GLU A 114 -24.84 -17.31 25.32
N ALA A 115 -24.43 -16.29 26.08
CA ALA A 115 -25.25 -15.10 26.31
C ALA A 115 -25.48 -14.29 25.02
N ILE A 116 -24.49 -14.23 24.12
CA ILE A 116 -24.60 -13.41 22.89
C ILE A 116 -25.71 -13.90 21.96
N LYS A 117 -26.02 -15.21 21.93
CA LYS A 117 -27.07 -15.78 21.05
C LYS A 117 -28.43 -15.11 21.28
N SER A 118 -28.69 -14.67 22.51
CA SER A 118 -29.91 -13.94 22.90
C SER A 118 -29.77 -12.42 22.83
N ALA A 119 -28.55 -11.89 22.79
CA ALA A 119 -28.27 -10.46 22.83
C ALA A 119 -28.82 -9.73 21.60
N ASP A 120 -29.30 -8.49 21.77
CA ASP A 120 -29.78 -7.67 20.66
C ASP A 120 -28.63 -6.97 19.92
N THR A 121 -27.68 -7.78 19.43
CA THR A 121 -26.58 -7.33 18.57
C THR A 121 -26.63 -8.01 17.22
N LEU A 122 -25.95 -7.44 16.22
CA LEU A 122 -25.92 -8.01 14.89
C LEU A 122 -25.31 -9.42 14.90
N THR A 123 -24.18 -9.59 15.59
CA THR A 123 -23.54 -10.90 15.76
C THR A 123 -24.42 -11.87 16.54
N GLY A 124 -25.06 -11.41 17.62
CA GLY A 124 -26.01 -12.21 18.40
C GLY A 124 -27.23 -12.66 17.59
N ALA A 125 -27.68 -11.87 16.60
CA ALA A 125 -28.75 -12.26 15.70
C ALA A 125 -28.35 -13.41 14.77
N TYR A 126 -27.11 -13.45 14.28
CA TYR A 126 -26.61 -14.56 13.44
C TYR A 126 -26.29 -15.82 14.27
N LEU A 127 -25.57 -15.68 15.39
CA LEU A 127 -25.24 -16.81 16.26
C LEU A 127 -26.49 -17.43 16.93
N GLY A 128 -27.51 -16.62 17.20
CA GLY A 128 -28.81 -17.08 17.70
C GLY A 128 -29.78 -17.54 16.61
N ALA A 129 -29.34 -17.71 15.37
CA ALA A 129 -30.13 -18.12 14.21
C ALA A 129 -31.38 -17.25 13.90
N ARG A 130 -31.45 -16.02 14.44
CA ARG A 130 -32.51 -15.03 14.14
C ARG A 130 -32.30 -14.36 12.78
N LYS A 131 -31.05 -14.29 12.32
CA LYS A 131 -30.65 -13.93 10.96
C LYS A 131 -29.84 -15.06 10.34
N HIS A 132 -29.93 -15.21 9.03
CA HIS A 132 -29.16 -16.20 8.27
C HIS A 132 -28.58 -15.58 7.01
N VAL A 133 -27.40 -16.05 6.61
CA VAL A 133 -26.84 -15.78 5.28
C VAL A 133 -27.59 -16.62 4.26
N GLY A 134 -28.05 -16.02 3.17
CA GLY A 134 -28.74 -16.75 2.11
C GLY A 134 -28.83 -15.98 0.80
N MET A 135 -28.90 -16.75 -0.30
CA MET A 135 -29.04 -16.26 -1.68
C MET A 135 -30.50 -16.15 -2.16
N GLY A 136 -31.48 -16.59 -1.34
CA GLY A 136 -32.87 -16.76 -1.75
C GLY A 136 -33.12 -18.14 -2.38
N ILE A 137 -33.85 -18.19 -3.50
CA ILE A 137 -34.24 -19.45 -4.15
C ILE A 137 -33.03 -20.02 -4.92
N LYS A 138 -32.61 -21.24 -4.58
CA LYS A 138 -31.55 -21.98 -5.28
C LYS A 138 -31.95 -22.24 -6.73
N ARG A 139 -31.02 -22.05 -7.65
CA ARG A 139 -31.25 -22.29 -9.08
C ARG A 139 -30.93 -23.74 -9.40
N MET A 140 -31.93 -24.49 -9.86
CA MET A 140 -31.77 -25.92 -10.16
C MET A 140 -30.74 -26.16 -11.27
N VAL A 141 -29.92 -27.19 -11.10
CA VAL A 141 -29.01 -27.74 -12.12
C VAL A 141 -29.67 -28.97 -12.72
N ALA A 142 -30.19 -28.85 -13.95
CA ALA A 142 -30.71 -29.96 -14.73
C ALA A 142 -29.64 -30.51 -15.68
N GLU A 143 -29.84 -31.71 -16.25
CA GLU A 143 -28.93 -32.29 -17.26
C GLU A 143 -28.73 -31.39 -18.49
N SER A 144 -29.75 -30.60 -18.86
CA SER A 144 -29.69 -29.65 -19.97
C SER A 144 -28.98 -28.33 -19.65
N THR A 145 -28.51 -28.12 -18.42
CA THR A 145 -27.82 -26.89 -18.02
C THR A 145 -26.49 -26.80 -18.77
N PRO A 146 -26.18 -25.69 -19.46
CA PRO A 146 -24.87 -25.51 -20.09
C PRO A 146 -23.73 -25.63 -19.07
N LYS A 147 -22.64 -26.30 -19.43
CA LYS A 147 -21.49 -26.53 -18.54
C LYS A 147 -20.19 -26.12 -19.22
N LEU A 148 -19.25 -25.61 -18.43
CA LEU A 148 -17.83 -25.56 -18.77
C LEU A 148 -17.19 -26.85 -18.26
N ILE A 149 -16.43 -27.55 -19.10
CA ILE A 149 -15.84 -28.85 -18.76
C ILE A 149 -14.33 -28.78 -18.95
N VAL A 150 -13.59 -29.12 -17.90
CA VAL A 150 -12.13 -29.31 -17.92
C VAL A 150 -11.88 -30.80 -17.91
N GLN A 151 -11.15 -31.32 -18.90
CA GLN A 151 -10.80 -32.74 -18.99
C GLN A 151 -9.31 -32.95 -18.74
N GLY A 152 -9.00 -33.97 -17.94
CA GLY A 152 -7.63 -34.44 -17.72
C GLY A 152 -6.69 -33.44 -17.05
N ALA A 153 -7.16 -32.65 -16.08
CA ALA A 153 -6.33 -31.68 -15.38
C ALA A 153 -5.24 -32.37 -14.53
N ARG A 154 -3.97 -32.03 -14.77
CA ARG A 154 -2.77 -32.68 -14.20
C ARG A 154 -1.76 -31.71 -13.58
N GLU A 155 -2.06 -30.42 -13.55
CA GLU A 155 -1.15 -29.43 -12.99
C GLU A 155 -0.90 -29.66 -11.48
N HIS A 156 0.35 -29.47 -11.03
CA HIS A 156 0.80 -29.73 -9.67
C HIS A 156 0.36 -31.11 -9.11
N ASN A 157 -0.54 -31.14 -8.13
CA ASN A 157 -0.99 -32.37 -7.46
C ASN A 157 -2.28 -32.97 -8.06
N LEU A 158 -2.86 -32.36 -9.09
CA LEU A 158 -4.11 -32.82 -9.71
C LEU A 158 -3.92 -34.19 -10.41
N LYS A 159 -4.82 -35.14 -10.16
CA LYS A 159 -4.69 -36.54 -10.60
C LYS A 159 -5.42 -36.84 -11.92
N GLY A 160 -5.28 -35.98 -12.94
CA GLY A 160 -5.95 -36.18 -14.23
C GLY A 160 -7.47 -36.00 -14.17
N ILE A 161 -7.95 -35.07 -13.34
CA ILE A 161 -9.36 -34.95 -13.02
C ILE A 161 -10.17 -34.34 -14.16
N THR A 162 -11.44 -34.75 -14.26
CA THR A 162 -12.43 -34.10 -15.13
C THR A 162 -13.46 -33.40 -14.26
N VAL A 163 -13.67 -32.10 -14.51
CA VAL A 163 -14.54 -31.25 -13.69
C VAL A 163 -15.53 -30.52 -14.57
N GLU A 164 -16.79 -30.50 -14.15
CA GLU A 164 -17.88 -29.81 -14.83
C GLU A 164 -18.43 -28.66 -13.99
N PHE A 165 -18.49 -27.46 -14.56
CA PHE A 165 -19.01 -26.25 -13.94
C PHE A 165 -20.32 -25.83 -14.60
N PRO A 166 -21.49 -26.03 -13.96
CA PRO A 166 -22.77 -25.53 -14.45
C PRO A 166 -22.76 -24.00 -14.58
N LEU A 167 -23.10 -23.49 -15.76
CA LEU A 167 -23.12 -22.06 -16.06
C LEU A 167 -24.42 -21.40 -15.57
N GLN A 168 -24.36 -20.08 -15.36
CA GLN A 168 -25.42 -19.24 -14.79
C GLN A 168 -25.88 -19.67 -13.39
N ARG A 169 -24.95 -20.26 -12.63
CA ARG A 169 -25.11 -20.76 -11.26
C ARG A 169 -23.98 -20.26 -10.39
N LEU A 170 -24.20 -20.30 -9.08
CA LEU A 170 -23.12 -20.19 -8.09
C LEU A 170 -22.52 -21.57 -7.85
N VAL A 171 -21.34 -21.80 -8.43
CA VAL A 171 -20.56 -23.03 -8.23
C VAL A 171 -19.48 -22.75 -7.18
N CYS A 172 -19.44 -23.55 -6.11
CA CYS A 172 -18.42 -23.43 -5.08
C CYS A 172 -17.42 -24.59 -5.21
N VAL A 173 -16.13 -24.27 -5.28
CA VAL A 173 -15.04 -25.25 -5.22
C VAL A 173 -14.56 -25.33 -3.78
N THR A 174 -14.74 -26.48 -3.15
CA THR A 174 -14.44 -26.74 -1.74
C THR A 174 -13.36 -27.80 -1.61
N GLY A 175 -12.93 -28.07 -0.38
CA GLY A 175 -11.90 -29.07 -0.07
C GLY A 175 -10.82 -28.54 0.85
N VAL A 176 -10.05 -29.43 1.47
CA VAL A 176 -9.03 -29.08 2.46
C VAL A 176 -7.89 -28.22 1.89
N SER A 177 -7.14 -27.52 2.75
CA SER A 177 -5.98 -26.73 2.32
C SER A 177 -4.95 -27.64 1.63
N GLY A 178 -4.45 -27.22 0.46
CA GLY A 178 -3.56 -28.03 -0.37
C GLY A 178 -4.24 -29.09 -1.25
N SER A 179 -5.58 -29.16 -1.33
CA SER A 179 -6.27 -30.16 -2.17
C SER A 179 -6.20 -29.90 -3.69
N GLY A 180 -5.73 -28.72 -4.12
CA GLY A 180 -5.62 -28.34 -5.54
C GLY A 180 -6.66 -27.32 -6.03
N LYS A 181 -7.41 -26.66 -5.13
CA LYS A 181 -8.44 -25.64 -5.49
C LYS A 181 -7.89 -24.48 -6.30
N SER A 182 -6.85 -23.81 -5.79
CA SER A 182 -6.20 -22.68 -6.46
C SER A 182 -5.54 -23.14 -7.77
N THR A 183 -4.88 -24.29 -7.78
CA THR A 183 -4.33 -24.88 -9.02
C THR A 183 -5.40 -25.06 -10.11
N LEU A 184 -6.56 -25.60 -9.76
CA LEU A 184 -7.64 -25.81 -10.71
C LEU A 184 -8.19 -24.48 -11.27
N MET A 185 -8.41 -23.49 -10.41
CA MET A 185 -9.06 -22.23 -10.82
C MET A 185 -8.08 -21.20 -11.41
N GLN A 186 -6.98 -20.92 -10.70
CA GLN A 186 -6.01 -19.86 -11.00
C GLN A 186 -4.97 -20.29 -12.04
N ASP A 187 -4.39 -21.49 -11.90
CA ASP A 187 -3.29 -21.93 -12.77
C ASP A 187 -3.81 -22.59 -14.06
N LEU A 188 -5.04 -23.10 -14.05
CA LEU A 188 -5.60 -23.86 -15.16
C LEU A 188 -6.83 -23.20 -15.80
N VAL A 189 -7.98 -23.12 -15.10
CA VAL A 189 -9.24 -22.67 -15.71
C VAL A 189 -9.16 -21.23 -16.22
N PHE A 190 -8.66 -20.30 -15.42
CA PHE A 190 -8.59 -18.90 -15.81
C PHE A 190 -7.61 -18.66 -16.99
N PRO A 191 -6.35 -19.14 -16.97
CA PRO A 191 -5.45 -19.01 -18.10
C PRO A 191 -5.97 -19.69 -19.36
N ALA A 192 -6.58 -20.87 -19.24
CA ALA A 192 -7.15 -21.57 -20.40
C ALA A 192 -8.29 -20.76 -21.06
N LEU A 193 -9.16 -20.15 -20.26
CA LEU A 193 -10.21 -19.25 -20.75
C LEU A 193 -9.65 -17.94 -21.30
N ALA A 194 -8.70 -17.31 -20.61
CA ALA A 194 -8.06 -16.08 -21.08
C ALA A 194 -7.40 -16.29 -22.45
N ARG A 195 -6.71 -17.42 -22.63
CA ARG A 195 -6.14 -17.84 -23.92
C ARG A 195 -7.21 -18.07 -24.98
N HIS A 196 -8.31 -18.73 -24.64
CA HIS A 196 -9.45 -18.93 -25.56
C HIS A 196 -10.04 -17.59 -26.04
N PHE A 197 -10.15 -16.60 -25.15
CA PHE A 197 -10.62 -15.24 -25.49
C PHE A 197 -9.55 -14.32 -26.10
N GLY A 198 -8.34 -14.82 -26.34
CA GLY A 198 -7.25 -14.04 -26.94
C GLY A 198 -6.65 -12.97 -26.03
N LYS A 199 -6.82 -13.10 -24.71
CA LYS A 199 -6.19 -12.21 -23.72
C LYS A 199 -4.76 -12.67 -23.41
N PRO A 200 -3.81 -11.74 -23.13
CA PRO A 200 -2.50 -12.10 -22.62
C PRO A 200 -2.63 -12.85 -21.29
N THR A 201 -1.99 -14.00 -21.18
CA THR A 201 -2.02 -14.85 -20.00
C THR A 201 -0.79 -15.75 -19.99
N GLU A 202 -0.44 -16.27 -18.82
CA GLU A 202 0.56 -17.33 -18.68
C GLU A 202 0.11 -18.63 -19.36
N THR A 203 1.04 -19.56 -19.51
CA THR A 203 0.72 -20.89 -20.08
C THR A 203 -0.24 -21.61 -19.14
N PRO A 204 -1.44 -22.03 -19.60
CA PRO A 204 -2.36 -22.78 -18.75
C PRO A 204 -1.74 -24.09 -18.29
N GLY A 205 -2.01 -24.47 -17.05
CA GLY A 205 -1.55 -25.75 -16.48
C GLY A 205 -1.98 -26.97 -17.32
N ASP A 206 -1.28 -28.10 -17.14
CA ASP A 206 -1.47 -29.31 -17.95
C ASP A 206 -2.92 -29.83 -17.88
N HIS A 207 -3.55 -29.96 -19.03
CA HIS A 207 -4.90 -30.50 -19.22
C HIS A 207 -5.10 -31.01 -20.64
N ASP A 208 -6.09 -31.88 -20.85
CA ASP A 208 -6.38 -32.43 -22.18
C ASP A 208 -7.20 -31.46 -23.03
N GLN A 209 -8.36 -31.03 -22.51
CA GLN A 209 -9.31 -30.18 -23.25
C GLN A 209 -10.12 -29.28 -22.32
N LEU A 210 -10.49 -28.11 -22.84
CA LEU A 210 -11.47 -27.20 -22.25
C LEU A 210 -12.68 -27.08 -23.18
N LEU A 211 -13.85 -27.56 -22.75
CA LEU A 211 -15.09 -27.56 -23.53
C LEU A 211 -16.11 -26.60 -22.92
N GLY A 212 -16.96 -26.00 -23.75
CA GLY A 212 -18.04 -25.12 -23.29
C GLY A 212 -17.64 -23.66 -23.05
N ALA A 213 -16.39 -23.28 -23.34
CA ALA A 213 -15.93 -21.89 -23.29
C ALA A 213 -16.75 -20.98 -24.23
N ASP A 214 -17.28 -21.52 -25.33
CA ASP A 214 -18.14 -20.82 -26.29
C ASP A 214 -19.44 -20.30 -25.69
N TRP A 215 -19.88 -20.77 -24.51
CA TRP A 215 -21.08 -20.26 -23.83
C TRP A 215 -20.83 -18.92 -23.12
N LEU A 216 -19.57 -18.51 -23.01
CA LEU A 216 -19.13 -17.34 -22.27
C LEU A 216 -18.64 -16.24 -23.23
N THR A 217 -18.74 -14.98 -22.80
CA THR A 217 -18.13 -13.85 -23.53
C THR A 217 -16.71 -13.57 -23.07
N GLU A 218 -16.46 -13.81 -21.79
CA GLU A 218 -15.26 -13.38 -21.11
C GLU A 218 -15.12 -14.16 -19.79
N ALA A 219 -13.89 -14.28 -19.30
CA ALA A 219 -13.58 -14.71 -17.95
C ALA A 219 -12.87 -13.59 -17.19
N VAL A 220 -13.24 -13.42 -15.93
CA VAL A 220 -12.71 -12.43 -15.00
C VAL A 220 -12.35 -13.13 -13.70
N PHE A 221 -11.11 -12.97 -13.26
CA PHE A 221 -10.64 -13.46 -11.97
C PHE A 221 -10.56 -12.29 -10.98
N VAL A 222 -11.15 -12.46 -9.80
CA VAL A 222 -11.29 -11.41 -8.78
C VAL A 222 -10.68 -11.89 -7.46
N ASP A 223 -9.48 -11.41 -7.20
CA ASP A 223 -8.66 -11.72 -6.02
C ASP A 223 -8.52 -10.52 -5.07
N GLN A 224 -7.83 -10.75 -3.96
CA GLN A 224 -7.52 -9.75 -2.94
C GLN A 224 -6.28 -8.90 -3.26
N SER A 225 -5.67 -9.07 -4.43
CA SER A 225 -4.54 -8.22 -4.83
C SER A 225 -4.95 -6.74 -4.86
N PRO A 226 -4.03 -5.82 -4.49
CA PRO A 226 -4.31 -4.39 -4.55
C PRO A 226 -4.78 -3.97 -5.95
N ILE A 227 -5.92 -3.27 -6.04
CA ILE A 227 -6.48 -2.81 -7.34
C ILE A 227 -5.49 -1.91 -8.10
N GLY A 228 -4.75 -1.07 -7.37
CA GLY A 228 -3.81 -0.14 -7.96
C GLY A 228 -2.79 0.31 -6.92
N LYS A 229 -1.56 0.56 -7.37
CA LYS A 229 -0.45 1.03 -6.52
C LYS A 229 -0.44 2.55 -6.34
N THR A 230 -1.29 3.28 -7.06
CA THR A 230 -1.25 4.75 -7.08
C THR A 230 -2.29 5.36 -6.14
N ALA A 231 -1.90 6.44 -5.46
CA ALA A 231 -2.81 7.23 -4.61
C ALA A 231 -3.85 8.05 -5.41
N ARG A 232 -3.84 7.93 -6.75
CA ARG A 232 -4.77 8.62 -7.65
C ARG A 232 -6.08 7.87 -7.81
N SER A 233 -6.04 6.54 -7.73
CA SER A 233 -7.27 5.74 -7.76
C SER A 233 -7.96 5.81 -6.39
N ASN A 234 -9.28 6.01 -6.42
CA ASN A 234 -10.16 6.02 -5.25
C ASN A 234 -11.51 5.35 -5.60
N PRO A 235 -12.34 4.99 -4.61
CA PRO A 235 -13.63 4.36 -4.87
C PRO A 235 -14.51 5.12 -5.88
N ALA A 236 -14.54 6.46 -5.80
CA ALA A 236 -15.37 7.27 -6.69
C ALA A 236 -14.87 7.25 -8.15
N SER A 237 -13.56 7.31 -8.39
CA SER A 237 -13.00 7.21 -9.74
C SER A 237 -13.13 5.80 -10.31
N TYR A 238 -12.98 4.78 -9.47
CA TYR A 238 -13.02 3.38 -9.89
C TYR A 238 -14.40 2.97 -10.45
N VAL A 239 -15.50 3.33 -9.77
CA VAL A 239 -16.86 3.03 -10.27
C VAL A 239 -17.39 4.06 -11.27
N GLY A 240 -16.62 5.11 -11.55
CA GLY A 240 -17.02 6.21 -12.45
C GLY A 240 -17.95 7.25 -11.81
N ALA A 241 -18.19 7.21 -10.49
CA ALA A 241 -18.99 8.21 -9.78
C ALA A 241 -18.38 9.61 -9.85
N PHE A 242 -17.05 9.68 -9.86
CA PHE A 242 -16.32 10.94 -9.92
C PHE A 242 -16.61 11.73 -11.20
N ASP A 243 -16.89 11.06 -12.33
CA ASP A 243 -17.21 11.74 -13.59
C ASP A 243 -18.55 12.47 -13.54
N GLU A 244 -19.57 11.84 -12.97
CA GLU A 244 -20.89 12.47 -12.79
C GLU A 244 -20.82 13.63 -11.78
N ILE A 245 -20.04 13.48 -10.71
CA ILE A 245 -19.79 14.56 -9.74
C ILE A 245 -19.10 15.75 -10.42
N ARG A 246 -18.09 15.52 -11.25
CA ARG A 246 -17.38 16.60 -11.97
C ARG A 246 -18.29 17.39 -12.91
N LYS A 247 -19.29 16.74 -13.53
CA LYS A 247 -20.28 17.44 -14.38
C LYS A 247 -21.12 18.41 -13.55
N LEU A 248 -21.57 17.99 -12.36
CA LEU A 248 -22.33 18.85 -11.45
C LEU A 248 -21.53 20.10 -11.03
N PHE A 249 -20.24 19.96 -10.75
CA PHE A 249 -19.38 21.10 -10.42
C PHE A 249 -19.13 22.03 -11.61
N ALA A 250 -19.09 21.50 -12.84
CA ALA A 250 -18.99 22.32 -14.05
C ALA A 250 -20.24 23.18 -14.29
N GLU A 251 -21.41 22.72 -13.85
CA GLU A 251 -22.67 23.45 -13.96
C GLU A 251 -22.87 24.49 -12.84
N ALA A 252 -21.99 24.54 -11.83
CA ALA A 252 -22.10 25.49 -10.73
C ALA A 252 -22.01 26.96 -11.22
N PRO A 253 -22.75 27.92 -10.61
CA PRO A 253 -22.76 29.31 -11.07
C PRO A 253 -21.37 29.94 -11.18
N LEU A 254 -20.50 29.70 -10.19
CA LEU A 254 -19.13 30.22 -10.18
C LEU A 254 -18.24 29.55 -11.24
N ALA A 255 -18.43 28.24 -11.50
CA ALA A 255 -17.71 27.53 -12.55
C ALA A 255 -18.05 28.08 -13.93
N ASN A 256 -19.34 28.30 -14.21
CA ASN A 256 -19.81 28.90 -15.45
C ASN A 256 -19.27 30.32 -15.66
N GLN A 257 -19.25 31.15 -14.61
CA GLN A 257 -18.66 32.49 -14.67
C GLN A 257 -17.14 32.47 -14.97
N ARG A 258 -16.42 31.50 -14.42
CA ARG A 258 -14.97 31.33 -14.62
C ARG A 258 -14.62 30.50 -15.87
N GLY A 259 -15.61 30.00 -16.61
CA GLY A 259 -15.40 29.15 -17.80
C GLY A 259 -14.80 27.78 -17.50
N TYR A 260 -14.99 27.26 -16.28
CA TYR A 260 -14.44 25.97 -15.88
C TYR A 260 -15.28 24.82 -16.44
N THR A 261 -14.62 23.83 -17.04
CA THR A 261 -15.25 22.61 -17.54
C THR A 261 -15.04 21.45 -16.55
N ALA A 262 -15.73 20.33 -16.75
CA ALA A 262 -15.54 19.12 -15.93
C ALA A 262 -14.07 18.63 -15.88
N GLY A 263 -13.27 18.95 -16.91
CA GLY A 263 -11.83 18.64 -16.93
C GLY A 263 -11.05 19.38 -15.84
N MET A 264 -11.44 20.61 -15.50
CA MET A 264 -10.79 21.44 -14.47
C MET A 264 -10.92 20.83 -13.06
N PHE A 265 -12.01 20.09 -12.85
CA PHE A 265 -12.31 19.38 -11.59
C PHE A 265 -11.70 17.97 -11.53
N SER A 266 -10.90 17.56 -12.53
CA SER A 266 -10.18 16.29 -12.51
C SER A 266 -8.81 16.43 -11.83
N PHE A 267 -8.56 15.62 -10.80
CA PHE A 267 -7.23 15.53 -10.20
C PHE A 267 -6.25 14.69 -11.05
N ASN A 268 -6.73 13.88 -12.01
CA ASN A 268 -5.89 13.00 -12.85
C ASN A 268 -5.26 13.73 -14.03
N ALA A 269 -6.03 14.58 -14.72
CA ALA A 269 -5.63 15.18 -16.00
C ALA A 269 -6.01 16.66 -16.15
N GLY A 270 -6.49 17.32 -15.09
CA GLY A 270 -6.95 18.71 -15.13
C GLY A 270 -5.91 19.73 -14.68
N ASP A 271 -5.96 20.94 -15.26
CA ASP A 271 -5.12 22.09 -14.85
C ASP A 271 -5.43 22.59 -13.42
N GLY A 272 -6.61 22.23 -12.90
CA GLY A 272 -7.08 22.59 -11.56
C GLY A 272 -6.44 21.79 -10.41
N ARG A 273 -5.66 20.74 -10.69
CA ARG A 273 -4.97 19.96 -9.67
C ARG A 273 -3.82 20.71 -9.01
N CYS A 274 -3.51 20.36 -7.77
CA CYS A 274 -2.34 20.88 -7.08
C CYS A 274 -1.06 20.55 -7.86
N PRO A 275 -0.21 21.54 -8.22
CA PRO A 275 0.97 21.33 -9.04
C PRO A 275 2.07 20.52 -8.33
N THR A 276 2.09 20.57 -6.99
CA THR A 276 3.16 19.98 -6.16
C THR A 276 3.02 18.47 -6.05
N CYS A 277 1.82 18.01 -5.70
CA CYS A 277 1.53 16.57 -5.65
C CYS A 277 0.99 16.02 -6.99
N GLY A 278 0.79 16.88 -7.99
CA GLY A 278 0.22 16.48 -9.27
C GLY A 278 -1.19 15.88 -9.16
N GLY A 279 -1.95 16.26 -8.13
CA GLY A 279 -3.32 15.78 -7.87
C GLY A 279 -3.44 14.55 -6.97
N SER A 280 -2.35 13.93 -6.49
CA SER A 280 -2.46 12.80 -5.54
C SER A 280 -3.00 13.22 -4.18
N GLY A 281 -2.72 14.46 -3.75
CA GLY A 281 -2.98 14.96 -2.40
C GLY A 281 -1.96 14.50 -1.37
N PHE A 282 -1.18 13.47 -1.70
CA PHE A 282 -0.17 12.88 -0.83
C PHE A 282 1.17 12.77 -1.54
N GLU A 283 2.24 13.00 -0.78
CA GLU A 283 3.57 12.59 -1.16
C GLU A 283 3.76 11.14 -0.74
N HIS A 284 3.95 10.28 -1.73
CA HIS A 284 4.30 8.89 -1.50
C HIS A 284 5.78 8.82 -1.10
N VAL A 285 6.02 8.44 0.15
CA VAL A 285 7.34 8.14 0.67
C VAL A 285 7.46 6.63 0.70
N GLU A 286 8.14 6.09 -0.30
CA GLU A 286 8.38 4.65 -0.38
C GLU A 286 9.21 4.19 0.82
N MET A 287 8.61 3.34 1.64
CA MET A 287 9.22 2.75 2.82
C MET A 287 9.54 1.30 2.48
N GLN A 288 10.82 0.97 2.51
CA GLN A 288 11.28 -0.24 1.86
C GLN A 288 11.02 -1.54 2.68
N PHE A 289 10.77 -1.47 4.01
CA PHE A 289 10.42 -2.61 4.92
C PHE A 289 9.23 -2.34 5.83
N LEU A 290 8.68 -1.14 5.74
CA LEU A 290 7.43 -0.76 6.38
C LEU A 290 6.44 -0.46 5.25
N SER A 291 5.15 -0.51 5.52
CA SER A 291 4.17 -0.05 4.53
C SER A 291 4.50 1.38 4.09
N ASP A 292 4.42 1.62 2.79
CA ASP A 292 4.65 2.94 2.21
C ASP A 292 3.88 4.01 2.97
N VAL A 293 4.56 5.11 3.29
CA VAL A 293 3.95 6.19 4.06
C VAL A 293 3.50 7.28 3.10
N TYR A 294 2.20 7.56 3.12
CA TYR A 294 1.60 8.65 2.37
C TYR A 294 1.50 9.88 3.26
N LEU A 295 2.41 10.84 3.06
CA LEU A 295 2.39 12.12 3.78
C LEU A 295 1.45 13.09 3.07
N ARG A 296 0.68 13.89 3.83
CA ARG A 296 -0.15 14.94 3.21
C ARG A 296 0.74 15.94 2.48
N CYS A 297 0.34 16.32 1.28
CA CYS A 297 1.05 17.31 0.49
C CYS A 297 1.10 18.66 1.25
N PRO A 298 2.27 19.29 1.42
CA PRO A 298 2.41 20.52 2.19
C PRO A 298 1.63 21.69 1.59
N ASP A 299 1.40 21.69 0.27
CA ASP A 299 0.77 22.82 -0.43
C ASP A 299 -0.75 22.75 -0.52
N CYS A 300 -1.33 21.54 -0.52
CA CYS A 300 -2.78 21.37 -0.58
C CYS A 300 -3.39 20.65 0.62
N ASP A 301 -2.57 20.19 1.57
CA ASP A 301 -2.98 19.45 2.77
C ASP A 301 -3.96 18.30 2.45
N GLY A 302 -3.64 17.48 1.46
CA GLY A 302 -4.49 16.36 1.06
C GLY A 302 -5.66 16.72 0.13
N ARG A 303 -5.96 18.00 -0.10
CA ARG A 303 -7.16 18.42 -0.88
C ARG A 303 -7.05 18.21 -2.38
N ARG A 304 -5.89 17.84 -2.93
CA ARG A 304 -5.63 17.51 -4.35
C ARG A 304 -5.78 18.65 -5.38
N TYR A 305 -6.40 19.77 -5.03
CA TYR A 305 -6.69 20.88 -5.95
C TYR A 305 -5.97 22.18 -5.58
N ARG A 306 -5.91 23.09 -6.54
CA ARG A 306 -5.54 24.49 -6.28
C ARG A 306 -6.68 25.20 -5.54
N SER A 307 -6.35 26.25 -4.80
CA SER A 307 -7.31 27.03 -4.01
C SER A 307 -8.46 27.58 -4.84
N GLU A 308 -8.22 28.03 -6.07
CA GLU A 308 -9.23 28.64 -6.94
C GLU A 308 -10.31 27.65 -7.39
N ILE A 309 -10.00 26.35 -7.39
CA ILE A 309 -10.98 25.29 -7.70
C ILE A 309 -11.85 25.01 -6.49
N LEU A 310 -11.29 25.12 -5.28
CA LEU A 310 -12.01 24.88 -4.03
C LEU A 310 -13.01 26.01 -3.70
N ASP A 311 -12.88 27.18 -4.33
CA ASP A 311 -13.87 28.26 -4.27
C ASP A 311 -15.22 27.86 -4.87
N VAL A 312 -15.22 26.94 -5.86
CA VAL A 312 -16.45 26.48 -6.50
C VAL A 312 -17.12 25.49 -5.57
N LYS A 313 -18.30 25.87 -5.10
CA LYS A 313 -19.11 25.07 -4.18
C LYS A 313 -20.47 24.75 -4.79
N ILE A 314 -21.03 23.62 -4.37
CA ILE A 314 -22.41 23.23 -4.65
C ILE A 314 -23.19 23.13 -3.34
N ASP A 315 -24.44 23.57 -3.40
CA ASP A 315 -25.34 23.54 -2.25
C ASP A 315 -25.97 22.14 -2.18
N ARG A 316 -25.84 21.48 -1.03
CA ARG A 316 -26.49 20.19 -0.76
C ARG A 316 -27.12 20.18 0.63
N ARG A 317 -28.21 19.43 0.78
CA ARG A 317 -29.01 19.41 2.01
C ARG A 317 -29.23 17.99 2.48
N LEU A 318 -28.87 17.70 3.73
CA LEU A 318 -29.26 16.46 4.39
C LEU A 318 -30.72 16.56 4.88
N PRO A 319 -31.45 15.43 4.94
CA PRO A 319 -32.80 15.40 5.50
C PRO A 319 -32.79 15.91 6.96
N GLY A 320 -33.42 17.06 7.20
CA GLY A 320 -33.52 17.66 8.54
C GLY A 320 -32.40 18.65 8.92
N ASP A 321 -31.47 18.94 8.02
CA ASP A 321 -30.24 19.70 8.33
C ASP A 321 -30.10 21.04 7.56
N VAL A 322 -29.11 21.83 7.96
CA VAL A 322 -28.71 23.12 7.34
C VAL A 322 -28.09 22.88 5.95
N ILE A 323 -28.31 23.80 5.01
CA ILE A 323 -27.66 23.78 3.68
C ILE A 323 -26.14 23.79 3.87
N ARG A 324 -25.44 22.84 3.25
CA ARG A 324 -23.97 22.76 3.24
C ARG A 324 -23.44 23.18 1.87
N ASP A 325 -22.52 24.12 1.87
CA ASP A 325 -21.77 24.53 0.68
C ASP A 325 -20.51 23.68 0.58
N LEU A 326 -20.51 22.72 -0.35
CA LEU A 326 -19.43 21.72 -0.47
C LEU A 326 -18.56 22.01 -1.68
N SER A 327 -17.25 22.12 -1.48
CA SER A 327 -16.27 22.07 -2.57
C SER A 327 -16.08 20.64 -3.06
N ILE A 328 -15.40 20.46 -4.19
CA ILE A 328 -15.13 19.11 -4.72
C ILE A 328 -14.24 18.27 -3.78
N ALA A 329 -13.33 18.90 -3.05
CA ALA A 329 -12.52 18.21 -2.05
C ALA A 329 -13.37 17.78 -0.85
N ASP A 330 -14.33 18.60 -0.42
CA ASP A 330 -15.26 18.24 0.66
C ASP A 330 -16.14 17.06 0.26
N VAL A 331 -16.60 17.01 -0.99
CA VAL A 331 -17.35 15.86 -1.53
C VAL A 331 -16.52 14.58 -1.53
N LEU A 332 -15.24 14.66 -1.89
CA LEU A 332 -14.34 13.49 -1.87
C LEU A 332 -14.01 13.02 -0.44
N ASP A 333 -14.16 13.86 0.58
CA ASP A 333 -13.94 13.47 1.97
C ASP A 333 -15.18 12.82 2.63
N LEU A 334 -16.35 12.89 1.97
CA LEU A 334 -17.57 12.23 2.43
C LEU A 334 -17.44 10.71 2.36
N THR A 335 -18.07 10.03 3.31
CA THR A 335 -18.36 8.60 3.20
C THR A 335 -19.35 8.34 2.07
N VAL A 336 -19.33 7.14 1.50
CA VAL A 336 -20.30 6.72 0.46
C VAL A 336 -21.74 6.85 0.98
N SER A 337 -21.98 6.51 2.26
CA SER A 337 -23.30 6.67 2.91
C SER A 337 -23.77 8.13 2.92
N GLU A 338 -22.92 9.06 3.32
CA GLU A 338 -23.26 10.49 3.31
C GLU A 338 -23.47 11.02 1.90
N ALA A 339 -22.62 10.59 0.95
CA ALA A 339 -22.77 10.97 -0.45
C ALA A 339 -24.11 10.49 -1.02
N VAL A 340 -24.52 9.24 -0.77
CA VAL A 340 -25.81 8.72 -1.23
C VAL A 340 -26.99 9.52 -0.66
N GLN A 341 -26.88 10.01 0.58
CA GLN A 341 -27.91 10.87 1.16
C GLN A 341 -27.92 12.29 0.56
N LEU A 342 -26.75 12.90 0.40
CA LEU A 342 -26.60 14.26 -0.15
C LEU A 342 -26.96 14.35 -1.63
N PHE A 343 -26.64 13.32 -2.41
CA PHE A 343 -26.89 13.22 -3.85
C PHE A 343 -28.18 12.43 -4.17
N ALA A 344 -29.10 12.25 -3.21
CA ALA A 344 -30.30 11.42 -3.39
C ALA A 344 -31.20 11.84 -4.57
N HIS A 345 -31.14 13.11 -4.99
CA HIS A 345 -31.88 13.64 -6.15
C HIS A 345 -31.11 13.53 -7.48
N ASP A 346 -29.80 13.26 -7.43
CA ASP A 346 -28.92 13.16 -8.59
C ASP A 346 -28.87 11.70 -9.08
N ARG A 347 -29.86 11.31 -9.90
CA ARG A 347 -30.08 9.91 -10.33
C ARG A 347 -28.83 9.24 -10.92
N GLU A 348 -28.05 9.97 -11.73
CA GLU A 348 -26.85 9.44 -12.37
C GLU A 348 -25.74 9.15 -11.36
N VAL A 349 -25.57 10.00 -10.33
CA VAL A 349 -24.59 9.80 -9.25
C VAL A 349 -24.99 8.62 -8.36
N ILE A 350 -26.27 8.52 -7.97
CA ILE A 350 -26.76 7.38 -7.18
C ILE A 350 -26.59 6.07 -7.93
N ARG A 351 -26.87 6.04 -9.24
CA ARG A 351 -26.73 4.84 -10.07
C ARG A 351 -25.31 4.25 -10.00
N VAL A 352 -24.29 5.08 -9.98
CA VAL A 352 -22.88 4.67 -9.95
C VAL A 352 -22.31 4.48 -8.54
N LEU A 353 -22.89 5.12 -7.52
CA LEU A 353 -22.53 4.88 -6.11
C LEU A 353 -23.20 3.64 -5.50
N GLN A 354 -24.40 3.27 -5.97
CA GLN A 354 -25.17 2.15 -5.43
C GLN A 354 -24.39 0.81 -5.40
N PRO A 355 -23.59 0.45 -6.44
CA PRO A 355 -22.77 -0.75 -6.40
C PRO A 355 -21.79 -0.81 -5.20
N ILE A 356 -21.24 0.33 -4.76
CA ILE A 356 -20.34 0.38 -3.60
C ILE A 356 -21.11 0.08 -2.31
N VAL A 357 -22.34 0.60 -2.18
CA VAL A 357 -23.24 0.30 -1.06
C VAL A 357 -23.65 -1.17 -1.08
N ASP A 358 -23.95 -1.72 -2.25
CA ASP A 358 -24.42 -3.09 -2.43
C ASP A 358 -23.39 -4.13 -1.95
N VAL A 359 -22.10 -3.83 -2.09
CA VAL A 359 -21.00 -4.67 -1.58
C VAL A 359 -20.62 -4.36 -0.12
N GLY A 360 -21.30 -3.42 0.53
CA GLY A 360 -21.11 -3.09 1.95
C GLY A 360 -19.98 -2.11 2.27
N LEU A 361 -19.47 -1.35 1.28
CA LEU A 361 -18.40 -0.36 1.46
C LEU A 361 -18.94 1.06 1.71
N GLU A 362 -20.13 1.16 2.31
CA GLU A 362 -20.81 2.44 2.57
C GLU A 362 -20.08 3.37 3.56
N TYR A 363 -19.13 2.83 4.34
CA TYR A 363 -18.31 3.56 5.30
C TYR A 363 -17.02 4.13 4.70
N VAL A 364 -16.61 3.69 3.51
CA VAL A 364 -15.38 4.13 2.86
C VAL A 364 -15.57 5.54 2.33
N LYS A 365 -14.53 6.39 2.43
CA LYS A 365 -14.57 7.74 1.85
C LYS A 365 -14.44 7.70 0.33
N LEU A 366 -15.18 8.54 -0.38
CA LEU A 366 -15.18 8.59 -1.85
C LEU A 366 -13.78 8.79 -2.45
N GLY A 367 -12.99 9.66 -1.82
CA GLY A 367 -11.64 10.02 -2.21
C GLY A 367 -10.54 9.18 -1.55
N GLN A 368 -10.87 8.18 -0.73
CA GLN A 368 -9.87 7.35 -0.04
C GLN A 368 -8.92 6.70 -1.06
N PRO A 369 -7.59 6.87 -0.92
CA PRO A 369 -6.66 6.24 -1.85
C PRO A 369 -6.79 4.71 -1.80
N VAL A 370 -6.92 4.07 -2.96
CA VAL A 370 -7.09 2.61 -3.09
C VAL A 370 -5.98 1.80 -2.40
N PRO A 371 -4.70 2.21 -2.38
CA PRO A 371 -3.66 1.49 -1.64
C PRO A 371 -3.89 1.40 -0.12
N THR A 372 -4.73 2.27 0.45
CA THR A 372 -5.07 2.26 1.88
C THR A 372 -6.23 1.35 2.23
N LEU A 373 -6.85 0.72 1.23
CA LEU A 373 -7.94 -0.24 1.44
C LEU A 373 -7.37 -1.60 1.85
N SER A 374 -8.09 -2.31 2.72
CA SER A 374 -7.75 -3.70 3.05
C SER A 374 -7.94 -4.62 1.83
N GLY A 375 -7.33 -5.81 1.84
CA GLY A 375 -7.49 -6.80 0.75
C GLY A 375 -8.95 -7.13 0.45
N GLY A 376 -9.77 -7.33 1.50
CA GLY A 376 -11.21 -7.56 1.36
C GLY A 376 -12.00 -6.32 0.91
N GLU A 377 -11.57 -5.10 1.25
CA GLU A 377 -12.16 -3.86 0.71
C GLU A 377 -11.84 -3.68 -0.78
N ALA A 378 -10.59 -3.94 -1.18
CA ALA A 378 -10.17 -3.90 -2.56
C ALA A 378 -10.94 -4.93 -3.41
N GLN A 379 -11.07 -6.17 -2.94
CA GLN A 379 -11.85 -7.19 -3.64
C GLN A 379 -13.32 -6.79 -3.81
N ARG A 380 -13.96 -6.25 -2.76
CA ARG A 380 -15.35 -5.74 -2.82
C ARG A 380 -15.49 -4.54 -3.75
N LEU A 381 -14.50 -3.65 -3.81
CA LEU A 381 -14.50 -2.54 -4.75
C LEU A 381 -14.37 -3.01 -6.21
N LYS A 382 -13.56 -4.05 -6.51
CA LYS A 382 -13.53 -4.71 -7.84
C LYS A 382 -14.93 -5.22 -8.21
N LEU A 383 -15.60 -5.91 -7.28
CA LEU A 383 -16.97 -6.40 -7.47
C LEU A 383 -17.96 -5.26 -7.73
N ALA A 384 -17.85 -4.13 -7.01
CA ALA A 384 -18.68 -2.95 -7.26
C ALA A 384 -18.47 -2.38 -8.67
N GLY A 385 -17.24 -2.39 -9.19
CA GLY A 385 -16.93 -2.01 -10.57
C GLY A 385 -17.70 -2.87 -11.59
N PHE A 386 -17.64 -4.19 -11.46
CA PHE A 386 -18.37 -5.12 -12.35
C PHE A 386 -19.89 -4.99 -12.23
N LEU A 387 -20.41 -4.77 -11.01
CA LEU A 387 -21.82 -4.46 -10.82
C LEU A 387 -22.22 -3.17 -11.55
N ALA A 388 -21.40 -2.12 -11.48
CA ALA A 388 -21.66 -0.87 -12.20
C ALA A 388 -21.72 -1.06 -13.72
N GLU A 389 -20.83 -1.89 -14.28
CA GLU A 389 -20.83 -2.22 -15.72
C GLU A 389 -22.07 -3.04 -16.12
N SER A 390 -22.45 -4.02 -15.30
CA SER A 390 -23.63 -4.86 -15.56
C SER A 390 -24.91 -4.02 -15.65
N VAL A 391 -25.08 -3.02 -14.78
CA VAL A 391 -26.22 -2.09 -14.77
C VAL A 391 -26.29 -1.24 -16.05
N GLN A 392 -25.15 -0.82 -16.61
CA GLN A 392 -25.11 -0.07 -17.87
C GLN A 392 -25.55 -0.90 -19.08
N SER A 393 -25.40 -2.23 -19.01
CA SER A 393 -25.66 -3.13 -20.13
C SER A 393 -27.13 -3.57 -20.28
N VAL A 394 -27.98 -3.30 -19.27
CA VAL A 394 -29.39 -3.75 -19.21
C VAL A 394 -30.30 -3.05 -20.23
N SER A 395 -29.88 -1.93 -20.84
CA SER A 395 -30.73 -1.12 -21.72
C SER A 395 -30.87 -1.60 -23.17
N ARG A 396 -30.41 -2.81 -23.54
CA ARG A 396 -30.62 -3.37 -24.90
C ARG A 396 -30.88 -4.88 -24.90
N GLN A 397 -32.17 -5.23 -25.05
CA GLN A 397 -32.74 -6.53 -25.44
C GLN A 397 -32.39 -7.76 -24.57
N ALA A 398 -33.41 -8.30 -23.90
CA ALA A 398 -33.38 -9.48 -23.03
C ALA A 398 -33.37 -10.85 -23.75
N LEU A 399 -32.87 -10.92 -25.00
CA LEU A 399 -32.74 -12.19 -25.72
C LEU A 399 -31.28 -12.67 -25.77
N ALA A 400 -31.02 -13.77 -25.07
CA ALA A 400 -29.88 -14.68 -25.24
C ALA A 400 -28.50 -14.03 -25.36
N LYS A 401 -27.98 -13.46 -24.26
CA LYS A 401 -26.55 -13.12 -24.16
C LYS A 401 -25.78 -14.20 -23.41
N LYS A 402 -24.69 -14.65 -24.04
CA LYS A 402 -23.57 -15.30 -23.36
C LYS A 402 -23.10 -14.38 -22.22
N GLY A 403 -22.96 -14.91 -21.01
CA GLY A 403 -22.55 -14.15 -19.84
C GLY A 403 -21.04 -14.23 -19.61
N THR A 404 -20.50 -13.26 -18.88
CA THR A 404 -19.15 -13.35 -18.29
C THR A 404 -19.11 -14.40 -17.16
N LEU A 405 -18.00 -15.14 -17.08
CA LEU A 405 -17.68 -16.00 -15.94
C LEU A 405 -16.81 -15.21 -14.95
N PHE A 406 -17.29 -15.07 -13.70
CA PHE A 406 -16.50 -14.50 -12.62
C PHE A 406 -15.98 -15.61 -11.72
N MET A 407 -14.68 -15.56 -11.42
CA MET A 407 -13.99 -16.47 -10.51
C MET A 407 -13.50 -15.70 -9.29
N PHE A 408 -13.91 -16.11 -8.09
CA PHE A 408 -13.52 -15.48 -6.84
C PHE A 408 -12.70 -16.42 -5.98
N ASP A 409 -11.59 -15.93 -5.44
CA ASP A 409 -10.79 -16.65 -4.46
C ASP A 409 -11.07 -16.11 -3.05
N GLU A 410 -11.59 -16.99 -2.19
CA GLU A 410 -11.93 -16.76 -0.77
C GLU A 410 -12.49 -15.34 -0.49
N PRO A 411 -13.61 -14.95 -1.12
CA PRO A 411 -14.16 -13.60 -1.01
C PRO A 411 -14.76 -13.27 0.37
N THR A 412 -14.92 -14.25 1.26
CA THR A 412 -15.40 -14.03 2.63
C THR A 412 -14.32 -13.89 3.69
N THR A 413 -13.05 -13.98 3.31
CA THR A 413 -11.93 -13.79 4.25
C THR A 413 -12.04 -12.44 4.97
N GLY A 414 -12.04 -12.49 6.30
CA GLY A 414 -12.19 -11.31 7.17
C GLY A 414 -13.53 -10.60 7.11
N LEU A 415 -14.58 -11.24 6.59
CA LEU A 415 -15.93 -10.68 6.55
C LEU A 415 -16.80 -11.21 7.71
N HIS A 416 -17.48 -10.28 8.36
CA HIS A 416 -18.54 -10.59 9.31
C HIS A 416 -19.79 -11.14 8.58
N PHE A 417 -20.65 -11.91 9.28
CA PHE A 417 -21.85 -12.55 8.70
C PHE A 417 -22.75 -11.61 7.87
N ASP A 418 -22.96 -10.38 8.35
CA ASP A 418 -23.78 -9.38 7.65
C ASP A 418 -23.13 -8.90 6.35
N ASP A 419 -21.80 -8.82 6.33
CA ASP A 419 -21.02 -8.46 5.15
C ASP A 419 -20.99 -9.62 4.14
N ILE A 420 -20.92 -10.87 4.62
CA ILE A 420 -21.14 -12.07 3.78
C ILE A 420 -22.56 -12.02 3.18
N ALA A 421 -23.58 -11.67 3.95
CA ALA A 421 -24.95 -11.54 3.43
C ALA A 421 -25.10 -10.41 2.39
N LYS A 422 -24.33 -9.33 2.48
CA LYS A 422 -24.24 -8.29 1.43
C LYS A 422 -23.55 -8.83 0.18
N LEU A 423 -22.41 -9.51 0.34
CA LEU A 423 -21.68 -10.14 -0.75
C LEU A 423 -22.55 -11.15 -1.52
N MET A 424 -23.29 -12.01 -0.82
CA MET A 424 -24.20 -12.95 -1.46
C MET A 424 -25.31 -12.23 -2.25
N ARG A 425 -25.84 -11.10 -1.75
CA ARG A 425 -26.79 -10.28 -2.51
C ARG A 425 -26.16 -9.68 -3.77
N ALA A 426 -24.89 -9.26 -3.72
CA ALA A 426 -24.15 -8.79 -4.87
C ALA A 426 -23.92 -9.91 -5.92
N PHE A 427 -23.55 -11.11 -5.48
CA PHE A 427 -23.46 -12.29 -6.36
C PHE A 427 -24.79 -12.61 -7.04
N ARG A 428 -25.90 -12.51 -6.31
CA ARG A 428 -27.23 -12.68 -6.90
C ARG A 428 -27.50 -11.71 -8.05
N LYS A 429 -27.14 -10.43 -7.89
CA LYS A 429 -27.29 -9.42 -8.94
C LYS A 429 -26.52 -9.79 -10.21
N LEU A 430 -25.30 -10.33 -10.08
CA LEU A 430 -24.54 -10.83 -11.22
C LEU A 430 -25.21 -12.04 -11.89
N LEU A 431 -25.69 -13.01 -11.11
CA LEU A 431 -26.41 -14.18 -11.64
C LEU A 431 -27.72 -13.79 -12.33
N ASP A 432 -28.44 -12.80 -11.80
CA ASP A 432 -29.69 -12.28 -12.38
C ASP A 432 -29.42 -11.50 -13.68
N ALA A 433 -28.24 -10.91 -13.84
CA ALA A 433 -27.76 -10.34 -15.11
C ALA A 433 -27.30 -11.39 -16.14
N GLY A 434 -27.36 -12.69 -15.81
CA GLY A 434 -27.03 -13.79 -16.72
C GLY A 434 -25.56 -14.26 -16.68
N HIS A 435 -24.79 -13.79 -15.69
CA HIS A 435 -23.40 -14.20 -15.48
C HIS A 435 -23.29 -15.55 -14.76
N SER A 436 -22.10 -16.14 -14.78
CA SER A 436 -21.76 -17.38 -14.06
C SER A 436 -20.74 -17.07 -12.97
N LEU A 437 -20.82 -17.76 -11.82
CA LEU A 437 -19.92 -17.55 -10.69
C LEU A 437 -19.24 -18.87 -10.30
N ILE A 438 -17.92 -18.88 -10.22
CA ILE A 438 -17.14 -19.92 -9.56
C ILE A 438 -16.44 -19.28 -8.36
N VAL A 439 -16.57 -19.90 -7.19
CA VAL A 439 -16.02 -19.35 -5.95
C VAL A 439 -15.22 -20.44 -5.24
N ILE A 440 -13.97 -20.19 -4.90
CA ILE A 440 -13.24 -20.98 -3.92
C ILE A 440 -13.62 -20.48 -2.55
N GLU A 441 -14.15 -21.36 -1.70
CA GLU A 441 -14.56 -20.97 -0.36
C GLU A 441 -14.39 -22.09 0.66
N HIS A 442 -14.22 -21.65 1.89
CA HIS A 442 -14.18 -22.48 3.09
C HIS A 442 -15.31 -22.11 4.06
N ASN A 443 -15.94 -20.94 3.89
CA ASN A 443 -17.03 -20.48 4.72
C ASN A 443 -18.31 -21.29 4.46
N LEU A 444 -18.81 -21.95 5.51
CA LEU A 444 -19.95 -22.86 5.42
C LEU A 444 -21.26 -22.16 5.04
N ASP A 445 -21.43 -20.87 5.34
CA ASP A 445 -22.62 -20.12 4.93
C ASP A 445 -22.70 -19.93 3.41
N VAL A 446 -21.57 -19.65 2.77
CA VAL A 446 -21.49 -19.52 1.31
C VAL A 446 -21.66 -20.88 0.63
N ILE A 447 -20.94 -21.89 1.13
CA ILE A 447 -21.01 -23.27 0.61
C ILE A 447 -22.46 -23.78 0.68
N ARG A 448 -23.14 -23.57 1.80
CA ARG A 448 -24.55 -23.98 1.96
C ARG A 448 -25.50 -23.25 1.01
N ALA A 449 -25.20 -21.97 0.71
CA ALA A 449 -26.00 -21.13 -0.18
C ALA A 449 -25.73 -21.36 -1.67
N ALA A 450 -24.67 -22.10 -2.03
CA ALA A 450 -24.33 -22.40 -3.42
C ALA A 450 -25.38 -23.27 -4.12
N ASP A 451 -25.43 -23.16 -5.45
CA ASP A 451 -26.29 -23.98 -6.30
C ASP A 451 -25.64 -25.36 -6.59
N TRP A 452 -24.32 -25.38 -6.69
CA TRP A 452 -23.52 -26.57 -6.98
C TRP A 452 -22.17 -26.54 -6.26
N LEU A 453 -21.71 -27.69 -5.81
CA LEU A 453 -20.43 -27.88 -5.12
C LEU A 453 -19.53 -28.83 -5.91
N ILE A 454 -18.24 -28.54 -5.89
CA ILE A 454 -17.17 -29.41 -6.38
C ILE A 454 -16.18 -29.57 -5.23
N ASP A 455 -16.14 -30.74 -4.60
CA ASP A 455 -15.29 -31.00 -3.45
C ASP A 455 -14.00 -31.70 -3.88
N LEU A 456 -12.86 -31.04 -3.66
CA LEU A 456 -11.52 -31.55 -3.98
C LEU A 456 -10.83 -32.14 -2.74
N GLY A 457 -10.12 -33.24 -2.91
CA GLY A 457 -9.45 -33.92 -1.80
C GLY A 457 -8.95 -35.30 -2.21
N PRO A 458 -9.07 -36.33 -1.34
CA PRO A 458 -9.64 -36.31 0.01
C PRO A 458 -8.77 -35.57 1.04
N GLU A 459 -7.47 -35.46 0.79
CA GLU A 459 -6.51 -34.76 1.66
C GLU A 459 -5.79 -33.63 0.90
N GLY A 460 -4.80 -32.99 1.54
CA GLY A 460 -3.95 -31.97 0.92
C GLY A 460 -2.60 -32.54 0.44
N GLY A 461 -1.93 -31.81 -0.45
CA GLY A 461 -0.62 -32.20 -1.00
C GLY A 461 -0.73 -33.39 -1.95
N GLU A 462 0.21 -34.33 -1.88
CA GLU A 462 0.26 -35.51 -2.76
C GLU A 462 -0.93 -36.46 -2.62
N ALA A 463 -1.59 -36.46 -1.45
CA ALA A 463 -2.78 -37.26 -1.16
C ALA A 463 -4.10 -36.55 -1.54
N GLY A 464 -4.00 -35.39 -2.18
CA GLY A 464 -5.12 -34.64 -2.74
C GLY A 464 -5.19 -34.72 -4.26
N GLY A 465 -5.87 -33.74 -4.86
CA GLY A 465 -5.95 -33.59 -6.31
C GLY A 465 -6.97 -34.47 -7.01
N GLU A 466 -7.87 -35.12 -6.26
CA GLU A 466 -9.00 -35.88 -6.78
C GLU A 466 -10.33 -35.13 -6.53
N VAL A 467 -11.35 -35.43 -7.34
CA VAL A 467 -12.73 -34.97 -7.10
C VAL A 467 -13.41 -35.97 -6.17
N VAL A 468 -13.65 -35.57 -4.92
CA VAL A 468 -14.27 -36.44 -3.90
C VAL A 468 -15.76 -36.64 -4.21
N CYS A 469 -16.45 -35.54 -4.48
CA CYS A 469 -17.85 -35.56 -4.93
C CYS A 469 -18.22 -34.22 -5.59
N THR A 470 -19.27 -34.26 -6.41
CA THR A 470 -19.93 -33.08 -6.96
C THR A 470 -21.43 -33.20 -6.76
N GLY A 471 -22.13 -32.08 -6.63
CA GLY A 471 -23.57 -32.11 -6.40
C GLY A 471 -24.10 -30.83 -5.77
N THR A 472 -25.39 -30.84 -5.45
CA THR A 472 -25.98 -29.82 -4.59
C THR A 472 -25.43 -29.92 -3.16
N PRO A 473 -25.49 -28.85 -2.35
CA PRO A 473 -25.06 -28.92 -0.96
C PRO A 473 -25.70 -30.05 -0.15
N GLU A 474 -26.95 -30.41 -0.44
CA GLU A 474 -27.66 -31.50 0.25
C GLU A 474 -27.17 -32.90 -0.16
N GLU A 475 -26.65 -33.05 -1.39
CA GLU A 475 -26.03 -34.30 -1.85
C GLU A 475 -24.62 -34.45 -1.25
N VAL A 476 -23.83 -33.39 -1.24
CA VAL A 476 -22.48 -33.38 -0.64
C VAL A 476 -22.53 -33.65 0.87
N LYS A 477 -23.51 -33.09 1.60
CA LYS A 477 -23.75 -33.40 3.02
C LYS A 477 -23.92 -34.90 3.31
N ARG A 478 -24.47 -35.66 2.37
CA ARG A 478 -24.71 -37.11 2.53
C ARG A 478 -23.49 -37.95 2.13
N HIS A 479 -22.45 -37.34 1.56
CA HIS A 479 -21.29 -38.06 1.06
C HIS A 479 -20.31 -38.39 2.19
N ALA A 480 -20.15 -39.67 2.50
CA ALA A 480 -19.43 -40.13 3.71
C ALA A 480 -17.93 -39.76 3.74
N THR A 481 -17.29 -39.60 2.59
CA THR A 481 -15.86 -39.29 2.49
C THR A 481 -15.56 -37.80 2.33
N SER A 482 -16.58 -36.96 2.15
CA SER A 482 -16.40 -35.51 2.01
C SER A 482 -16.24 -34.86 3.38
N HIS A 483 -15.06 -34.28 3.63
CA HIS A 483 -14.83 -33.47 4.83
C HIS A 483 -15.74 -32.24 4.85
N THR A 484 -15.99 -31.64 3.68
CA THR A 484 -16.92 -30.51 3.50
C THR A 484 -18.35 -30.92 3.85
N GLY A 485 -18.81 -32.07 3.36
CA GLY A 485 -20.15 -32.61 3.65
C GLY A 485 -20.38 -32.83 5.13
N ARG A 486 -19.39 -33.42 5.83
CA ARG A 486 -19.44 -33.60 7.28
C ARG A 486 -19.51 -32.27 8.04
N ALA A 487 -18.65 -31.31 7.68
CA ALA A 487 -18.63 -29.99 8.31
C ALA A 487 -19.97 -29.24 8.13
N LEU A 488 -20.59 -29.34 6.96
CA LEU A 488 -21.92 -28.75 6.71
C LEU A 488 -23.01 -29.36 7.60
N ALA A 489 -22.97 -30.67 7.85
CA ALA A 489 -23.93 -31.36 8.73
C ALA A 489 -23.72 -30.98 10.20
N ASP A 490 -22.47 -30.92 10.65
CA ASP A 490 -22.11 -30.51 12.01
C ASP A 490 -22.52 -29.05 12.27
N TYR A 491 -22.34 -28.17 11.28
CA TYR A 491 -22.71 -26.75 11.35
C TYR A 491 -24.22 -26.53 11.43
N ASP A 492 -25.03 -27.23 10.63
CA ASP A 492 -26.49 -27.15 10.71
C ASP A 492 -27.00 -27.58 12.10
N THR A 493 -26.34 -28.57 12.72
CA THR A 493 -26.63 -29.02 14.08
C THR A 493 -26.25 -27.96 15.13
N ALA A 494 -25.04 -27.39 15.02
CA ALA A 494 -24.52 -26.41 15.98
C ALA A 494 -25.33 -25.11 16.03
N LEU A 495 -25.85 -24.66 14.89
CA LEU A 495 -26.70 -23.47 14.78
C LEU A 495 -28.20 -23.75 15.02
N GLY A 496 -28.57 -24.98 15.34
CA GLY A 496 -29.95 -25.34 15.65
C GLY A 496 -30.89 -25.31 14.45
N PHE A 497 -30.38 -25.49 13.22
CA PHE A 497 -31.17 -25.67 12.00
C PHE A 497 -31.76 -27.10 11.96
N GLY A 498 -32.52 -27.47 13.00
CA GLY A 498 -33.09 -28.80 13.16
C GLY A 498 -33.28 -29.21 14.61
N GLY A 499 -34.44 -28.86 15.19
CA GLY A 499 -34.93 -29.42 16.46
C GLY A 499 -34.67 -28.54 17.68
N LEU A 500 -35.76 -28.22 18.39
CA LEU A 500 -35.76 -27.61 19.73
C LEU A 500 -35.00 -28.54 20.71
N ALA A 501 -33.78 -28.18 21.08
CA ALA A 501 -33.13 -28.76 22.23
C ALA A 501 -33.73 -28.11 23.50
N VAL A 502 -34.40 -28.93 24.30
CA VAL A 502 -34.93 -28.56 25.62
C VAL A 502 -33.75 -28.44 26.59
N GLU A 503 -33.63 -27.30 27.27
CA GLU A 503 -32.61 -27.08 28.29
C GLU A 503 -32.84 -28.01 29.50
N GLU A 504 -31.89 -28.90 29.78
CA GLU A 504 -31.76 -29.51 31.11
C GLU A 504 -31.08 -28.53 32.06
N GLY A 505 -31.70 -28.33 33.23
CA GLY A 505 -31.28 -27.36 34.23
C GLY A 505 -29.85 -27.58 34.73
N ARG A 506 -29.08 -26.49 34.81
CA ARG A 506 -27.70 -26.50 35.30
C ARG A 506 -27.64 -26.75 36.81
N PRO A 507 -26.74 -27.63 37.30
CA PRO A 507 -26.56 -27.88 38.73
C PRO A 507 -26.11 -26.63 39.51
N LEU A 508 -26.67 -26.42 40.71
CA LEU A 508 -26.37 -25.29 41.61
C LEU A 508 -24.87 -25.19 41.97
N GLN A 509 -24.16 -26.33 42.00
CA GLN A 509 -22.72 -26.37 42.26
C GLN A 509 -21.89 -25.67 41.17
N THR A 510 -22.36 -25.67 39.92
CA THR A 510 -21.73 -25.00 38.78
C THR A 510 -21.88 -23.48 38.89
N LEU A 511 -23.04 -23.00 39.36
CA LEU A 511 -23.31 -21.58 39.61
C LEU A 511 -22.46 -21.03 40.77
N VAL A 512 -22.25 -21.83 41.82
CA VAL A 512 -21.39 -21.45 42.97
C VAL A 512 -19.91 -21.43 42.58
N LYS A 513 -19.47 -22.30 41.66
CA LYS A 513 -18.13 -22.26 41.07
C LYS A 513 -17.96 -21.02 40.19
N GLN A 514 -18.94 -20.71 39.32
CA GLN A 514 -18.96 -19.47 38.53
C GLN A 514 -18.89 -18.21 39.41
N ALA A 515 -19.68 -18.11 40.47
CA ALA A 515 -19.65 -16.96 41.37
C ALA A 515 -18.30 -16.81 42.13
N ARG A 516 -17.58 -17.93 42.35
CA ARG A 516 -16.22 -17.92 42.91
C ARG A 516 -15.17 -17.49 41.88
N ASP A 517 -15.30 -17.96 40.64
CA ASP A 517 -14.42 -17.60 39.53
C ASP A 517 -14.62 -16.12 39.12
N GLU A 518 -15.86 -15.61 39.17
CA GLU A 518 -16.22 -14.19 38.99
C GLU A 518 -15.61 -13.28 40.06
N ARG A 519 -15.57 -13.73 41.32
CA ARG A 519 -14.92 -12.99 42.42
C ARG A 519 -13.40 -12.91 42.24
N ARG A 520 -12.78 -14.02 41.82
CA ARG A 520 -11.33 -14.11 41.58
C ARG A 520 -10.91 -13.35 40.32
N ALA A 521 -11.78 -13.28 39.32
CA ALA A 521 -11.61 -12.48 38.11
C ALA A 521 -11.58 -10.95 38.36
N SER A 522 -11.95 -10.46 39.55
CA SER A 522 -11.94 -9.01 39.86
C SER A 522 -10.55 -8.45 40.20
N GLU A 523 -9.55 -9.29 40.50
CA GLU A 523 -8.21 -8.85 40.95
C GLU A 523 -7.12 -8.93 39.85
N GLU A 524 -7.35 -9.66 38.74
CA GLU A 524 -6.38 -9.85 37.65
C GLU A 524 -6.96 -9.49 36.27
N VAL A 525 -7.24 -8.20 36.05
CA VAL A 525 -7.86 -7.69 34.81
C VAL A 525 -6.97 -6.65 34.13
N ILE A 526 -6.92 -6.71 32.81
CA ILE A 526 -6.39 -5.64 31.95
C ILE A 526 -7.48 -4.60 31.78
N ARG A 527 -7.32 -3.42 32.39
CA ARG A 527 -8.33 -2.35 32.35
C ARG A 527 -7.88 -1.23 31.42
N ILE A 528 -8.64 -0.98 30.37
CA ILE A 528 -8.49 0.16 29.46
C ILE A 528 -9.51 1.22 29.87
N VAL A 529 -9.04 2.46 30.02
CA VAL A 529 -9.87 3.60 30.40
C VAL A 529 -9.88 4.63 29.28
N ASN A 530 -11.09 4.96 28.81
CA ASN A 530 -11.38 6.05 27.88
C ASN A 530 -10.48 6.05 26.63
N ALA A 531 -10.51 4.95 25.88
CA ALA A 531 -9.75 4.80 24.65
C ALA A 531 -10.36 5.58 23.48
N ARG A 532 -9.52 6.36 22.78
CA ARG A 532 -9.90 7.25 21.67
C ARG A 532 -9.07 7.05 20.40
N GLU A 533 -8.11 6.12 20.41
CA GLU A 533 -7.26 5.80 19.25
C GLU A 533 -8.11 5.54 17.99
N HIS A 534 -7.73 6.20 16.89
CA HIS A 534 -8.42 6.17 15.60
C HIS A 534 -9.93 6.45 15.67
N ASN A 535 -10.76 5.39 15.64
CA ASN A 535 -12.22 5.47 15.52
C ASN A 535 -12.94 5.13 16.84
N LEU A 536 -12.21 4.81 17.92
CA LEU A 536 -12.80 4.41 19.19
C LEU A 536 -13.48 5.60 19.91
N LYS A 537 -14.65 5.34 20.51
CA LYS A 537 -15.53 6.40 21.07
C LYS A 537 -15.43 6.48 22.59
N SER A 538 -14.24 6.80 23.11
CA SER A 538 -14.01 6.93 24.56
C SER A 538 -14.34 5.64 25.32
N LEU A 539 -13.81 4.52 24.82
CA LEU A 539 -14.19 3.18 25.21
C LEU A 539 -13.48 2.73 26.50
N ASP A 540 -14.25 2.20 27.44
CA ASP A 540 -13.75 1.51 28.64
C ASP A 540 -13.95 0.00 28.48
N VAL A 541 -12.90 -0.80 28.70
CA VAL A 541 -13.00 -2.26 28.63
C VAL A 541 -12.09 -2.95 29.63
N SER A 542 -12.52 -4.13 30.08
CA SER A 542 -11.88 -4.92 31.12
C SER A 542 -11.70 -6.36 30.63
N ILE A 543 -10.46 -6.73 30.28
CA ILE A 543 -10.11 -8.05 29.72
C ILE A 543 -9.47 -8.91 30.81
N PRO A 544 -10.04 -10.08 31.15
CA PRO A 544 -9.55 -10.92 32.23
C PRO A 544 -8.23 -11.61 31.83
N ARG A 545 -7.28 -11.68 32.75
CA ARG A 545 -6.03 -12.41 32.53
C ARG A 545 -6.24 -13.93 32.59
N GLY A 546 -5.42 -14.67 31.85
CA GLY A 546 -5.45 -16.13 31.83
C GLY A 546 -6.66 -16.75 31.12
N GLN A 547 -7.44 -15.94 30.40
CA GLN A 547 -8.61 -16.38 29.64
C GLN A 547 -8.40 -16.23 28.13
N PHE A 548 -9.20 -16.96 27.35
CA PHE A 548 -9.31 -16.82 25.91
C PHE A 548 -10.48 -15.89 25.57
N SER A 549 -10.17 -14.63 25.24
CA SER A 549 -11.14 -13.60 24.85
C SER A 549 -11.15 -13.41 23.34
N VAL A 550 -12.33 -13.42 22.72
CA VAL A 550 -12.52 -13.12 21.31
C VAL A 550 -13.15 -11.75 21.13
N ILE A 551 -12.57 -10.92 20.25
CA ILE A 551 -13.11 -9.63 19.81
C ILE A 551 -13.73 -9.83 18.42
N THR A 552 -15.01 -9.53 18.27
CA THR A 552 -15.74 -9.69 17.00
C THR A 552 -16.54 -8.44 16.66
N GLY A 553 -17.24 -8.45 15.52
CA GLY A 553 -18.04 -7.33 15.01
C GLY A 553 -17.78 -7.00 13.55
N VAL A 554 -18.52 -6.07 12.97
CA VAL A 554 -18.44 -5.73 11.52
C VAL A 554 -17.07 -5.15 11.10
N SER A 555 -16.72 -5.26 9.82
CA SER A 555 -15.45 -4.71 9.31
C SER A 555 -15.38 -3.19 9.56
N GLY A 556 -14.24 -2.68 10.03
CA GLY A 556 -14.09 -1.26 10.38
C GLY A 556 -14.79 -0.80 11.68
N SER A 557 -15.29 -1.71 12.53
CA SER A 557 -15.91 -1.34 13.83
C SER A 557 -14.89 -0.97 14.93
N GLY A 558 -13.58 -1.12 14.69
CA GLY A 558 -12.51 -0.79 15.64
C GLY A 558 -11.85 -1.98 16.36
N LYS A 559 -12.08 -3.22 15.91
CA LYS A 559 -11.52 -4.44 16.53
C LYS A 559 -9.99 -4.46 16.55
N SER A 560 -9.38 -4.25 15.37
CA SER A 560 -7.92 -4.23 15.22
C SER A 560 -7.29 -3.08 15.98
N THR A 561 -7.98 -1.94 16.08
CA THR A 561 -7.54 -0.80 16.90
C THR A 561 -7.50 -1.14 18.39
N LEU A 562 -8.51 -1.84 18.90
CA LEU A 562 -8.50 -2.28 20.29
C LEU A 562 -7.38 -3.32 20.56
N ALA A 563 -7.22 -4.28 19.64
CA ALA A 563 -6.29 -5.40 19.80
C ALA A 563 -4.81 -5.02 19.55
N PHE A 564 -4.51 -4.36 18.45
CA PHE A 564 -3.14 -4.09 18.00
C PHE A 564 -2.69 -2.69 18.40
N ASP A 565 -3.48 -1.66 18.05
CA ASP A 565 -3.06 -0.27 18.28
C ASP A 565 -3.01 0.11 19.77
N ILE A 566 -3.87 -0.52 20.60
CA ILE A 566 -3.90 -0.30 22.05
C ILE A 566 -3.22 -1.43 22.82
N LEU A 567 -3.80 -2.65 22.83
CA LEU A 567 -3.32 -3.72 23.72
C LEU A 567 -1.89 -4.15 23.38
N PHE A 568 -1.61 -4.46 22.12
CA PHE A 568 -0.27 -4.86 21.72
C PHE A 568 0.76 -3.75 21.91
N ASN A 569 0.52 -2.56 21.36
CA ASN A 569 1.46 -1.44 21.46
C ASN A 569 1.75 -1.05 22.92
N GLU A 570 0.73 -0.97 23.77
CA GLU A 570 0.92 -0.62 25.18
C GLU A 570 1.64 -1.73 25.95
N GLY A 571 1.35 -3.00 25.65
CA GLY A 571 2.01 -4.15 26.25
C GLY A 571 3.49 -4.25 25.87
N GLN A 572 3.80 -4.03 24.60
CA GLN A 572 5.18 -3.96 24.10
C GLN A 572 5.91 -2.76 24.70
N ARG A 573 5.31 -1.56 24.70
CA ARG A 573 5.89 -0.35 25.29
C ARG A 573 6.25 -0.57 26.75
N ARG A 574 5.34 -1.11 27.58
CA ARG A 574 5.60 -1.35 29.01
C ARG A 574 6.66 -2.42 29.26
N TYR A 575 6.65 -3.49 28.46
CA TYR A 575 7.69 -4.50 28.55
C TYR A 575 9.07 -3.89 28.27
N LEU A 576 9.20 -3.10 27.20
CA LEU A 576 10.44 -2.41 26.87
C LEU A 576 10.82 -1.37 27.93
N GLU A 577 9.86 -0.64 28.50
CA GLU A 577 10.08 0.27 29.62
C GLU A 577 10.54 -0.42 30.92
N SER A 578 10.30 -1.72 31.05
CA SER A 578 10.81 -2.50 32.19
C SER A 578 12.27 -2.94 32.02
N LEU A 579 12.80 -2.93 30.80
CA LEU A 579 14.19 -3.27 30.51
C LEU A 579 15.14 -2.19 31.05
N ASN A 580 16.43 -2.51 31.20
CA ASN A 580 17.41 -1.52 31.65
C ASN A 580 17.59 -0.41 30.59
N ALA A 581 18.15 0.73 30.99
CA ALA A 581 18.31 1.89 30.10
C ALA A 581 19.10 1.57 28.82
N TYR A 582 20.00 0.59 28.87
CA TYR A 582 20.78 0.11 27.73
C TYR A 582 19.94 -0.69 26.73
N ALA A 583 19.11 -1.62 27.19
CA ALA A 583 18.22 -2.39 26.33
C ALA A 583 17.08 -1.54 25.75
N ARG A 584 16.63 -0.50 26.48
CA ARG A 584 15.69 0.51 25.96
C ARG A 584 16.26 1.36 24.83
N SER A 585 17.58 1.58 24.79
CA SER A 585 18.22 2.30 23.67
C SER A 585 18.37 1.46 22.40
N ILE A 586 18.14 0.15 22.47
CA ILE A 586 18.31 -0.81 21.36
C ILE A 586 16.97 -1.12 20.68
N VAL A 587 15.85 -0.95 21.39
CA VAL A 587 14.51 -1.28 20.87
C VAL A 587 13.60 -0.06 20.98
N GLN A 588 13.18 0.51 19.85
CA GLN A 588 12.19 1.59 19.85
C GLN A 588 10.85 1.09 20.40
N PRO A 589 10.30 1.73 21.45
CA PRO A 589 8.96 1.41 21.91
C PRO A 589 7.93 1.83 20.87
N ALA A 590 6.85 1.05 20.75
CA ALA A 590 5.69 1.41 19.96
C ALA A 590 5.14 2.79 20.40
N GLY A 591 4.55 3.53 19.45
CA GLY A 591 3.92 4.82 19.71
C GLY A 591 2.89 4.70 20.85
N ARG A 592 2.82 5.73 21.70
CA ARG A 592 1.86 5.73 22.81
C ARG A 592 0.44 5.89 22.25
N PRO A 593 -0.49 4.96 22.52
CA PRO A 593 -1.86 5.09 22.03
C PRO A 593 -2.62 6.21 22.76
N GLU A 594 -3.62 6.79 22.10
CA GLU A 594 -4.56 7.78 22.60
C GLU A 594 -5.58 7.13 23.56
N VAL A 595 -5.11 6.86 24.78
CA VAL A 595 -5.91 6.32 25.88
C VAL A 595 -5.58 7.06 27.17
N ASP A 596 -6.56 7.25 28.06
CA ASP A 596 -6.30 7.92 29.34
C ASP A 596 -5.40 7.07 30.23
N ALA A 597 -5.70 5.77 30.35
CA ALA A 597 -4.88 4.82 31.08
C ALA A 597 -5.14 3.36 30.68
N VAL A 598 -4.10 2.53 30.82
CA VAL A 598 -4.21 1.06 30.77
C VAL A 598 -3.64 0.50 32.07
N TYR A 599 -4.25 -0.52 32.66
CA TYR A 599 -3.75 -1.14 33.90
C TYR A 599 -3.66 -2.65 33.74
N GLY A 600 -2.71 -3.30 34.43
CA GLY A 600 -2.62 -4.75 34.50
C GLY A 600 -2.14 -5.46 33.21
N ILE A 601 -1.59 -4.72 32.24
CA ILE A 601 -1.16 -5.30 30.95
C ILE A 601 0.16 -6.10 31.08
N PRO A 602 0.18 -7.38 30.67
CA PRO A 602 1.38 -8.23 30.72
C PRO A 602 2.28 -8.03 29.48
N PRO A 603 3.48 -8.66 29.44
CA PRO A 603 4.28 -8.74 28.21
C PRO A 603 3.44 -9.32 27.07
N THR A 604 3.54 -8.73 25.88
CA THR A 604 2.62 -9.04 24.78
C THR A 604 3.37 -9.47 23.51
N VAL A 605 2.82 -10.47 22.82
CA VAL A 605 3.27 -10.96 21.51
C VAL A 605 2.11 -10.86 20.52
N ALA A 606 2.31 -10.20 19.38
CA ALA A 606 1.33 -10.14 18.29
C ALA A 606 1.70 -11.08 17.16
N ILE A 607 0.68 -11.68 16.53
CA ILE A 607 0.79 -12.45 15.28
C ILE A 607 -0.17 -11.81 14.27
N GLU A 608 0.39 -10.92 13.44
CA GLU A 608 -0.32 -10.14 12.41
C GLU A 608 -0.34 -10.81 11.04
N GLN A 609 -1.29 -10.40 10.19
CA GLN A 609 -1.26 -10.67 8.76
C GLN A 609 -0.30 -9.73 8.03
N ARG A 610 0.96 -10.13 7.82
CA ARG A 610 1.88 -9.35 6.96
C ARG A 610 1.85 -9.85 5.52
N LEU A 611 1.47 -8.97 4.58
CA LEU A 611 1.44 -9.19 3.12
C LEU A 611 2.61 -8.52 2.36
N SER A 612 3.71 -8.15 3.02
CA SER A 612 4.85 -7.57 2.29
C SER A 612 5.66 -8.66 1.58
N ARG A 613 5.39 -8.86 0.28
CA ARG A 613 6.19 -9.69 -0.63
C ARG A 613 7.50 -8.98 -0.99
N GLY A 614 8.63 -9.69 -0.96
CA GLY A 614 9.92 -9.18 -1.47
C GLY A 614 10.04 -9.36 -2.98
N GLY A 615 10.34 -8.29 -3.72
CA GLY A 615 10.65 -8.31 -5.17
C GLY A 615 12.16 -8.30 -5.48
N ARG A 616 12.57 -8.36 -6.76
CA ARG A 616 13.99 -8.43 -7.22
C ARG A 616 14.91 -7.26 -6.79
N LYS A 617 14.32 -6.19 -6.25
CA LYS A 617 15.05 -5.04 -5.69
C LYS A 617 15.28 -5.17 -4.17
N SER A 618 14.82 -6.25 -3.53
CA SER A 618 15.03 -6.52 -2.09
C SER A 618 16.43 -7.06 -1.83
N THR A 619 17.09 -6.57 -0.78
CA THR A 619 18.45 -6.94 -0.36
C THR A 619 18.47 -7.29 1.14
N VAL A 620 19.63 -7.60 1.71
CA VAL A 620 19.76 -7.83 3.15
C VAL A 620 19.58 -6.53 3.93
N ALA A 621 20.26 -5.44 3.55
CA ALA A 621 20.12 -4.11 4.18
C ALA A 621 18.77 -3.48 3.90
N THR A 622 18.28 -3.78 2.70
CA THR A 622 16.93 -4.19 2.39
C THR A 622 16.07 -4.65 3.60
N THR A 623 15.69 -5.92 3.60
CA THR A 623 14.85 -6.62 4.59
C THR A 623 15.09 -6.29 6.07
N THR A 624 16.30 -5.87 6.45
CA THR A 624 16.70 -5.58 7.83
C THR A 624 16.58 -4.10 8.23
N GLU A 625 16.07 -3.23 7.35
CA GLU A 625 15.93 -1.76 7.57
C GLU A 625 17.23 -0.98 7.72
N VAL A 626 18.39 -1.63 7.74
CA VAL A 626 19.71 -0.99 7.81
C VAL A 626 19.87 0.06 6.71
N TRP A 627 19.34 -0.20 5.51
CA TRP A 627 19.41 0.71 4.37
C TRP A 627 18.69 2.05 4.62
N HIS A 628 17.59 2.09 5.38
CA HIS A 628 16.86 3.33 5.67
C HIS A 628 17.65 4.30 6.52
N PHE A 629 18.27 3.78 7.57
CA PHE A 629 19.08 4.60 8.46
C PHE A 629 20.34 5.08 7.74
N LEU A 630 20.95 4.25 6.89
CA LEU A 630 22.02 4.68 5.99
C LEU A 630 21.55 5.83 5.07
N ARG A 631 20.38 5.73 4.44
CA ARG A 631 19.83 6.82 3.59
C ARG A 631 19.67 8.12 4.38
N LEU A 632 19.13 8.06 5.60
CA LEU A 632 18.95 9.24 6.45
C LEU A 632 20.29 9.86 6.86
N LEU A 633 21.28 9.03 7.21
CA LEU A 633 22.64 9.47 7.53
C LEU A 633 23.26 10.24 6.35
N TYR A 634 23.16 9.68 5.13
CA TYR A 634 23.70 10.29 3.91
C TYR A 634 22.95 11.55 3.47
N VAL A 635 21.64 11.66 3.73
CA VAL A 635 20.90 12.91 3.47
C VAL A 635 21.35 14.03 4.39
N LYS A 636 21.51 13.72 5.68
CA LYS A 636 21.79 14.73 6.71
C LYS A 636 23.25 15.16 6.73
N LEU A 637 24.18 14.21 6.58
CA LEU A 637 25.62 14.45 6.75
C LEU A 637 26.44 14.18 5.49
N GLY A 638 25.83 13.65 4.43
CA GLY A 638 26.53 13.36 3.19
C GLY A 638 27.00 14.61 2.45
N LEU A 639 28.25 14.56 2.00
CA LEU A 639 28.84 15.56 1.12
C LEU A 639 28.60 15.16 -0.34
N GLN A 640 27.79 15.94 -1.06
CA GLN A 640 27.58 15.75 -2.49
C GLN A 640 28.85 16.17 -3.25
N HIS A 641 29.35 15.29 -4.10
CA HIS A 641 30.39 15.60 -5.09
C HIS A 641 29.78 15.78 -6.47
N CYS A 642 30.41 16.64 -7.28
CA CYS A 642 30.03 16.83 -8.66
C CYS A 642 30.32 15.58 -9.49
N VAL A 643 29.36 15.10 -10.29
CA VAL A 643 29.54 13.91 -11.15
C VAL A 643 30.51 14.14 -12.31
N ASN A 644 30.77 15.39 -12.68
CA ASN A 644 31.62 15.74 -13.82
C ASN A 644 33.09 15.97 -13.42
N ASP A 645 33.32 16.51 -12.22
CA ASP A 645 34.65 16.99 -11.80
C ASP A 645 35.05 16.59 -10.36
N GLY A 646 34.16 15.93 -9.60
CA GLY A 646 34.44 15.45 -8.23
C GLY A 646 34.48 16.53 -7.15
N SER A 647 34.32 17.81 -7.49
CA SER A 647 34.39 18.91 -6.53
C SER A 647 33.26 18.83 -5.49
N PRO A 648 33.50 19.17 -4.22
CA PRO A 648 32.47 19.17 -3.19
C PRO A 648 31.45 20.28 -3.45
N VAL A 649 30.17 19.93 -3.41
CA VAL A 649 29.03 20.81 -3.64
C VAL A 649 28.46 21.23 -2.30
N LYS A 650 28.76 22.46 -1.86
CA LYS A 650 28.27 23.04 -0.61
C LYS A 650 27.44 24.30 -0.89
N PRO A 651 26.30 24.51 -0.21
CA PRO A 651 25.61 25.79 -0.26
C PRO A 651 26.48 26.86 0.43
N GLN A 652 26.54 28.05 -0.14
CA GLN A 652 27.25 29.19 0.45
C GLN A 652 26.23 30.27 0.85
N SER A 653 26.38 30.88 2.03
CA SER A 653 25.55 32.04 2.38
C SER A 653 25.93 33.25 1.52
N VAL A 654 25.00 34.18 1.34
CA VAL A 654 25.24 35.43 0.61
C VAL A 654 26.41 36.20 1.22
N GLU A 655 26.52 36.18 2.55
CA GLU A 655 27.60 36.80 3.31
C GLU A 655 28.94 36.14 3.06
N SER A 656 28.98 34.80 2.93
CA SER A 656 30.20 34.05 2.61
C SER A 656 30.68 34.34 1.19
N ILE A 657 29.75 34.43 0.23
CA ILE A 657 30.06 34.77 -1.17
C ILE A 657 30.62 36.20 -1.25
N ALA A 658 29.96 37.16 -0.60
CA ALA A 658 30.43 38.55 -0.55
C ALA A 658 31.83 38.66 0.07
N ALA A 659 32.05 38.01 1.21
CA ALA A 659 33.35 38.00 1.88
C ALA A 659 34.44 37.34 1.02
N GLN A 660 34.10 36.29 0.25
CA GLN A 660 35.04 35.65 -0.66
C GLN A 660 35.42 36.56 -1.84
N ILE A 661 34.45 37.25 -2.46
CA ILE A 661 34.73 38.17 -3.56
C ILE A 661 35.64 39.32 -3.09
N LEU A 662 35.37 39.88 -1.90
CA LEU A 662 36.19 40.94 -1.30
C LEU A 662 37.63 40.52 -1.01
N ARG A 663 37.85 39.25 -0.63
CA ARG A 663 39.19 38.69 -0.37
C ARG A 663 39.93 38.36 -1.66
N ASP A 664 39.30 37.59 -2.54
CA ASP A 664 39.96 36.94 -3.68
C ASP A 664 40.17 37.92 -4.87
N HIS A 665 39.33 38.95 -5.00
CA HIS A 665 39.30 39.84 -6.17
C HIS A 665 39.56 41.31 -5.84
N ARG A 666 40.22 41.61 -4.71
CA ARG A 666 40.52 42.98 -4.27
C ARG A 666 41.25 43.79 -5.36
N ASN A 667 40.77 45.01 -5.62
CA ASN A 667 41.24 45.93 -6.66
C ASN A 667 41.06 45.45 -8.11
N GLN A 668 40.35 44.36 -8.37
CA GLN A 668 40.03 43.89 -9.72
C GLN A 668 38.69 44.45 -10.18
N HIS A 669 38.57 44.76 -11.47
CA HIS A 669 37.29 45.07 -12.11
C HIS A 669 36.56 43.75 -12.42
N VAL A 670 35.41 43.52 -11.79
CA VAL A 670 34.63 42.29 -11.89
C VAL A 670 33.22 42.55 -12.39
N GLY A 671 32.65 41.58 -13.10
CA GLY A 671 31.26 41.60 -13.59
C GLY A 671 30.41 40.56 -12.88
N LEU A 672 29.23 40.95 -12.43
CA LEU A 672 28.25 40.06 -11.83
C LEU A 672 27.17 39.74 -12.87
N LEU A 673 27.06 38.46 -13.22
CA LEU A 673 26.16 37.95 -14.24
C LEU A 673 25.13 37.00 -13.62
N ALA A 674 23.86 37.11 -14.02
CA ALA A 674 22.80 36.18 -13.66
C ALA A 674 22.61 35.14 -14.78
N PRO A 675 22.89 33.84 -14.55
CA PRO A 675 22.66 32.81 -15.55
C PRO A 675 21.15 32.57 -15.74
N LEU A 676 20.63 32.93 -16.91
CA LEU A 676 19.21 32.73 -17.24
C LEU A 676 18.97 31.38 -17.90
N VAL A 677 19.95 30.90 -18.67
CA VAL A 677 19.96 29.61 -19.36
C VAL A 677 21.36 29.03 -19.28
N VAL A 678 21.51 27.75 -18.94
CA VAL A 678 22.82 27.06 -18.85
C VAL A 678 22.71 25.73 -19.58
N ASN A 679 23.55 25.52 -20.60
CA ASN A 679 23.64 24.29 -21.41
C ASN A 679 22.27 23.72 -21.84
N ARG A 680 21.42 24.57 -22.44
CA ARG A 680 20.12 24.13 -22.97
C ARG A 680 19.95 24.49 -24.44
N LYS A 681 19.24 23.63 -25.16
CA LYS A 681 18.90 23.82 -26.57
C LYS A 681 17.72 24.77 -26.72
N GLY A 682 17.82 25.73 -27.63
CA GLY A 682 16.72 26.66 -27.89
C GLY A 682 17.14 27.94 -28.62
N VAL A 683 16.15 28.67 -29.10
CA VAL A 683 16.33 29.95 -29.85
C VAL A 683 16.28 31.19 -28.96
N TYR A 684 15.67 31.10 -27.78
CA TYR A 684 15.63 32.12 -26.71
C TYR A 684 15.24 33.55 -27.14
N THR A 685 14.45 33.69 -28.21
CA THR A 685 13.99 35.00 -28.72
C THR A 685 13.13 35.77 -27.72
N ASP A 686 12.29 35.07 -26.94
CA ASP A 686 11.44 35.71 -25.93
C ASP A 686 12.24 36.17 -24.71
N LEU A 687 13.36 35.51 -24.41
CA LEU A 687 14.28 35.93 -23.35
C LEU A 687 14.99 37.24 -23.72
N ALA A 688 15.40 37.39 -24.98
CA ALA A 688 15.99 38.63 -25.49
C ALA A 688 14.98 39.80 -25.46
N LYS A 689 13.72 39.54 -25.86
CA LYS A 689 12.62 40.53 -25.73
C LYS A 689 12.37 40.91 -24.27
N TRP A 690 12.38 39.92 -23.36
CA TRP A 690 12.23 40.14 -21.92
C TRP A 690 13.37 40.99 -21.35
N ALA A 691 14.62 40.74 -21.76
CA ALA A 691 15.79 41.51 -21.32
C ALA A 691 15.72 42.97 -21.84
N LYS A 692 15.31 43.16 -23.11
CA LYS A 692 15.07 44.48 -23.71
C LYS A 692 13.99 45.25 -22.95
N ALA A 693 12.86 44.63 -22.64
CA ALA A 693 11.75 45.26 -21.91
C ALA A 693 12.18 45.76 -20.51
N ARG A 694 13.24 45.20 -19.94
CA ARG A 694 13.84 45.60 -18.66
C ARG A 694 15.03 46.55 -18.79
N GLY A 695 15.30 47.07 -20.00
CA GLY A 695 16.33 48.07 -20.26
C GLY A 695 17.75 47.51 -20.44
N HIS A 696 17.92 46.19 -20.57
CA HIS A 696 19.23 45.61 -20.81
C HIS A 696 19.63 45.73 -22.28
N THR A 697 20.88 46.12 -22.55
CA THR A 697 21.40 46.32 -23.92
C THR A 697 22.05 45.07 -24.51
N HIS A 698 22.62 44.21 -23.67
CA HIS A 698 23.35 43.01 -24.08
C HIS A 698 23.01 41.80 -23.19
N LEU A 699 23.11 40.61 -23.77
CA LEU A 699 23.20 39.33 -23.07
C LEU A 699 24.53 38.69 -23.45
N ARG A 700 25.17 37.97 -22.52
CA ARG A 700 26.35 37.17 -22.84
C ARG A 700 25.90 35.78 -23.26
N VAL A 701 26.11 35.44 -24.53
CA VAL A 701 25.70 34.18 -25.15
C VAL A 701 26.94 33.39 -25.52
N ASP A 702 27.12 32.20 -24.95
CA ASP A 702 28.28 31.33 -25.19
C ASP A 702 29.63 32.07 -25.05
N GLY A 703 29.71 32.94 -24.04
CA GLY A 703 30.85 33.79 -23.72
C GLY A 703 30.89 35.13 -24.46
N GLU A 704 30.05 35.38 -25.46
CA GLU A 704 30.06 36.61 -26.26
C GLU A 704 28.96 37.61 -25.89
N PHE A 705 29.32 38.86 -25.61
CA PHE A 705 28.36 39.93 -25.34
C PHE A 705 27.62 40.33 -26.62
N THR A 706 26.39 39.88 -26.72
CA THR A 706 25.51 40.00 -27.88
C THR A 706 24.42 41.04 -27.60
N LYS A 707 24.17 41.94 -28.56
CA LYS A 707 23.08 42.92 -28.43
C LYS A 707 21.72 42.23 -28.39
N VAL A 708 20.81 42.71 -27.54
CA VAL A 708 19.42 42.23 -27.54
C VAL A 708 18.65 42.70 -28.79
N GLU A 709 19.18 43.70 -29.50
CA GLU A 709 18.62 44.22 -30.75
C GLU A 709 19.74 44.73 -31.69
N PRO A 710 19.86 44.17 -32.92
CA PRO A 710 19.15 42.99 -33.42
C PRO A 710 19.61 41.69 -32.73
N TRP A 711 18.67 40.78 -32.43
CA TRP A 711 18.97 39.48 -31.81
C TRP A 711 19.40 38.44 -32.87
N PRO A 712 20.54 37.74 -32.70
CA PRO A 712 20.98 36.73 -33.65
C PRO A 712 20.11 35.46 -33.58
N ARG A 713 20.05 34.72 -34.69
CA ARG A 713 19.34 33.43 -34.75
C ARG A 713 20.22 32.33 -34.17
N LEU A 714 19.96 31.98 -32.91
CA LEU A 714 20.64 30.85 -32.23
C LEU A 714 20.22 29.50 -32.84
N ASP A 715 21.10 28.50 -32.76
CA ASP A 715 20.85 27.17 -33.31
C ASP A 715 19.99 26.37 -32.33
N ARG A 716 18.77 26.01 -32.76
CA ARG A 716 17.81 25.27 -31.93
C ARG A 716 18.31 23.90 -31.46
N PHE A 717 19.32 23.32 -32.11
CA PHE A 717 19.81 21.98 -31.80
C PHE A 717 21.12 21.99 -30.99
N LYS A 718 21.74 23.16 -30.82
CA LYS A 718 22.96 23.34 -30.04
C LYS A 718 22.61 23.83 -28.63
N GLU A 719 23.38 23.38 -27.64
CA GLU A 719 23.26 23.88 -26.28
C GLU A 719 23.88 25.28 -26.18
N HIS A 720 23.15 26.18 -25.54
CA HIS A 720 23.55 27.57 -25.34
C HIS A 720 23.54 27.92 -23.84
N THR A 721 24.44 28.81 -23.44
CA THR A 721 24.45 29.44 -22.12
C THR A 721 24.25 30.95 -22.28
N LEU A 722 23.20 31.48 -21.64
CA LEU A 722 22.80 32.88 -21.69
C LEU A 722 22.88 33.50 -20.30
N GLU A 723 23.75 34.49 -20.15
CA GLU A 723 24.00 35.20 -18.89
C GLU A 723 23.57 36.66 -19.04
N LEU A 724 22.84 37.17 -18.05
CA LEU A 724 22.42 38.57 -18.00
C LEU A 724 23.44 39.39 -17.20
N PRO A 725 24.06 40.42 -17.80
CA PRO A 725 24.89 41.35 -17.05
C PRO A 725 24.05 42.18 -16.08
N VAL A 726 24.29 42.01 -14.78
CA VAL A 726 23.56 42.71 -13.70
C VAL A 726 24.26 43.99 -13.31
N GLY A 727 25.60 43.98 -13.28
CA GLY A 727 26.44 45.14 -13.06
C GLY A 727 27.92 44.79 -12.99
N ASP A 728 28.76 45.81 -12.95
CA ASP A 728 30.22 45.69 -12.83
C ASP A 728 30.77 46.71 -11.82
N LEU A 729 31.86 46.36 -11.13
CA LEU A 729 32.52 47.25 -10.19
C LEU A 729 33.99 46.86 -9.95
N ILE A 730 34.80 47.79 -9.45
CA ILE A 730 36.17 47.51 -8.98
C ILE A 730 36.09 47.12 -7.50
N VAL A 731 36.39 45.88 -7.13
CA VAL A 731 36.19 45.39 -5.75
C VAL A 731 37.08 46.14 -4.75
N ARG A 732 36.48 47.00 -3.91
CA ARG A 732 37.16 47.78 -2.87
C ARG A 732 36.31 47.84 -1.59
N ALA A 733 36.89 48.30 -0.49
CA ALA A 733 36.18 48.40 0.78
C ALA A 733 35.15 49.54 0.80
N ASP A 734 35.34 50.58 -0.01
CA ASP A 734 34.46 51.75 -0.11
C ASP A 734 33.19 51.49 -0.94
N ASN A 735 33.16 50.44 -1.77
CA ASN A 735 31.99 50.07 -2.58
C ASN A 735 31.39 48.70 -2.22
N GLU A 736 31.63 48.25 -0.99
CA GLU A 736 31.12 46.98 -0.45
C GLU A 736 29.58 46.90 -0.44
N ALA A 737 28.90 48.01 -0.16
CA ALA A 737 27.44 48.09 -0.18
C ALA A 737 26.88 47.86 -1.60
N GLU A 738 27.54 48.41 -2.61
CA GLU A 738 27.14 48.26 -4.01
C GLU A 738 27.39 46.82 -4.50
N LEU A 739 28.52 46.21 -4.11
CA LEU A 739 28.79 44.80 -4.38
C LEU A 739 27.69 43.90 -3.81
N ARG A 740 27.26 44.12 -2.57
CA ARG A 740 26.17 43.35 -1.95
C ARG A 740 24.83 43.51 -2.67
N HIS A 741 24.51 44.74 -3.07
CA HIS A 741 23.28 45.01 -3.82
C HIS A 741 23.26 44.30 -5.18
N LEU A 742 24.36 44.40 -5.94
CA LEU A 742 24.50 43.71 -7.23
C LEU A 742 24.54 42.18 -7.08
N LEU A 743 25.18 41.68 -6.02
CA LEU A 743 25.21 40.26 -5.64
C LEU A 743 23.80 39.72 -5.37
N ALA A 744 23.03 40.38 -4.52
CA ALA A 744 21.66 39.98 -4.19
C ALA A 744 20.77 39.94 -5.44
N ARG A 745 20.86 40.97 -6.28
CA ARG A 745 20.12 41.06 -7.53
C ARG A 745 20.53 39.98 -8.55
N ALA A 746 21.81 39.66 -8.64
CA ALA A 746 22.30 38.61 -9.53
C ALA A 746 21.84 37.22 -9.09
N LEU A 747 21.88 36.95 -7.78
CA LEU A 747 21.37 35.71 -7.21
C LEU A 747 19.84 35.60 -7.35
N GLU A 748 19.08 36.68 -7.17
CA GLU A 748 17.63 36.67 -7.37
C GLU A 748 17.25 36.33 -8.81
N LEU A 749 17.85 37.04 -9.78
CA LEU A 749 17.60 36.82 -11.21
C LEU A 749 18.10 35.45 -11.69
N GLY A 750 19.20 34.96 -11.12
CA GLY A 750 19.77 33.63 -11.39
C GLY A 750 19.18 32.50 -10.52
N LYS A 751 18.07 32.75 -9.80
CA LYS A 751 17.37 31.77 -8.94
C LYS A 751 18.27 31.07 -7.91
N GLY A 752 19.25 31.79 -7.37
CA GLY A 752 20.19 31.34 -6.35
C GLY A 752 21.59 31.05 -6.88
N VAL A 753 21.84 31.15 -8.18
CA VAL A 753 23.16 30.99 -8.83
C VAL A 753 23.60 32.31 -9.45
N MET A 754 24.89 32.61 -9.44
CA MET A 754 25.48 33.74 -10.14
C MET A 754 26.82 33.36 -10.77
N HIS A 755 27.20 34.05 -11.84
CA HIS A 755 28.52 33.94 -12.45
C HIS A 755 29.30 35.24 -12.22
N LEU A 756 30.51 35.12 -11.69
CA LEU A 756 31.46 36.21 -11.56
C LEU A 756 32.42 36.16 -12.75
N LEU A 757 32.54 37.26 -13.48
CA LEU A 757 33.50 37.43 -14.55
C LEU A 757 34.66 38.31 -14.08
N SER A 758 35.88 37.78 -14.06
CA SER A 758 37.08 38.53 -13.66
C SER A 758 38.33 38.08 -14.43
N PRO A 759 39.23 39.00 -14.83
CA PRO A 759 39.08 40.45 -14.83
C PRO A 759 38.27 40.95 -16.04
N LEU A 760 37.60 42.09 -15.90
CA LEU A 760 36.85 42.78 -16.97
C LEU A 760 37.67 43.78 -17.79
N GLU A 761 38.96 43.95 -17.47
CA GLU A 761 39.83 44.90 -18.17
C GLU A 761 39.87 44.60 -19.69
N GLY A 762 39.66 45.64 -20.50
CA GLY A 762 39.63 45.52 -21.96
C GLY A 762 38.26 45.18 -22.58
N LEU A 763 37.23 44.83 -21.80
CA LEU A 763 35.88 44.55 -22.34
C LEU A 763 35.33 45.75 -23.14
N ARG A 764 35.42 46.95 -22.56
CA ARG A 764 34.94 48.19 -23.19
C ARG A 764 35.64 48.46 -24.54
N GLY A 765 36.95 48.20 -24.62
CA GLY A 765 37.73 48.33 -25.85
C GLY A 765 37.30 47.30 -26.90
N ALA A 766 37.12 46.04 -26.49
CA ALA A 766 36.67 44.97 -27.38
C ALA A 766 35.25 45.20 -27.93
N MET A 767 34.33 45.67 -27.09
CA MET A 767 32.96 46.01 -27.51
C MET A 767 32.91 47.21 -28.46
N LEU A 768 33.76 48.22 -28.26
CA LEU A 768 33.87 49.38 -29.16
C LEU A 768 34.53 49.03 -30.50
N ALA A 769 35.53 48.13 -30.47
CA ALA A 769 36.25 47.67 -31.66
C ALA A 769 35.53 46.55 -32.42
N GLY A 770 34.42 46.01 -31.89
CA GLY A 770 33.68 44.90 -32.48
C GLY A 770 34.47 43.57 -32.50
N THR A 771 35.47 43.41 -31.64
CA THR A 771 36.28 42.19 -31.57
C THR A 771 35.62 41.12 -30.68
N PRO A 772 35.91 39.81 -30.87
CA PRO A 772 35.27 38.75 -30.10
C PRO A 772 35.53 38.87 -28.59
N THR A 773 34.46 38.87 -27.80
CA THR A 773 34.52 39.03 -26.33
C THR A 773 34.61 37.71 -25.56
N ARG A 774 34.61 36.56 -26.27
CA ARG A 774 34.63 35.21 -25.67
C ARG A 774 35.82 34.96 -24.73
N LYS A 775 36.97 35.60 -24.98
CA LYS A 775 38.20 35.41 -24.18
C LYS A 775 38.37 36.43 -23.06
N VAL A 776 37.39 37.30 -22.83
CA VAL A 776 37.48 38.34 -21.79
C VAL A 776 37.07 37.75 -20.45
N GLY A 777 38.03 37.69 -19.52
CA GLY A 777 37.84 37.24 -18.15
C GLY A 777 37.60 35.73 -18.01
N GLU A 778 37.85 35.22 -16.81
CA GLU A 778 37.47 33.87 -16.40
C GLU A 778 36.15 33.91 -15.64
N VAL A 779 35.33 32.86 -15.82
CA VAL A 779 34.04 32.72 -15.14
C VAL A 779 34.20 31.86 -13.91
N LYS A 780 33.79 32.39 -12.75
CA LYS A 780 33.70 31.67 -11.48
C LYS A 780 32.24 31.60 -11.05
N VAL A 781 31.76 30.41 -10.67
CA VAL A 781 30.35 30.21 -10.30
C VAL A 781 30.20 30.29 -8.79
N PHE A 782 29.21 31.07 -8.34
CA PHE A 782 28.79 31.13 -6.94
C PHE A 782 27.32 30.76 -6.83
N SER A 783 26.95 30.07 -5.75
CA SER A 783 25.58 29.61 -5.57
C SER A 783 25.19 29.56 -4.10
N THR A 784 24.03 30.17 -3.82
CA THR A 784 23.30 30.00 -2.56
C THR A 784 22.56 28.66 -2.49
N LYS A 785 22.46 27.97 -3.63
CA LYS A 785 21.98 26.58 -3.75
C LYS A 785 23.17 25.62 -3.96
N ARG A 786 22.98 24.31 -3.85
CA ARG A 786 24.04 23.30 -4.05
C ARG A 786 24.50 23.25 -5.52
N ALA A 787 25.37 24.16 -5.98
CA ALA A 787 25.97 24.11 -7.32
C ALA A 787 27.48 23.87 -7.27
N CYS A 788 28.00 23.14 -8.25
CA CYS A 788 29.43 22.88 -8.35
C CYS A 788 30.19 24.19 -8.64
N PRO A 789 31.25 24.52 -7.87
CA PRO A 789 32.04 25.73 -8.08
C PRO A 789 32.89 25.70 -9.37
N SER A 790 33.15 24.52 -9.92
CA SER A 790 34.04 24.31 -11.06
C SER A 790 33.29 24.28 -12.40
N CYS A 791 32.23 23.49 -12.52
CA CYS A 791 31.47 23.36 -13.77
C CYS A 791 30.08 24.03 -13.75
N GLY A 792 29.67 24.63 -12.63
CA GLY A 792 28.37 25.31 -12.50
C GLY A 792 27.15 24.39 -12.50
N THR A 793 27.35 23.06 -12.47
CA THR A 793 26.24 22.10 -12.41
C THR A 793 25.48 22.27 -11.09
N SER A 794 24.19 22.59 -11.16
CA SER A 794 23.32 22.67 -9.98
C SER A 794 22.80 21.29 -9.61
N TYR A 795 22.90 20.95 -8.32
CA TYR A 795 22.36 19.74 -7.73
C TYR A 795 21.13 20.07 -6.88
N PRO A 796 20.12 19.18 -6.85
CA PRO A 796 19.00 19.32 -5.92
C PRO A 796 19.49 19.14 -4.48
N GLU A 797 18.63 19.50 -3.52
CA GLU A 797 18.86 19.11 -2.13
C GLU A 797 18.88 17.59 -2.00
N LEU A 798 19.72 17.07 -1.11
CA LEU A 798 19.76 15.63 -0.87
C LEU A 798 18.43 15.20 -0.27
N ASP A 799 17.81 14.23 -0.92
CA ASP A 799 16.53 13.66 -0.55
C ASP A 799 16.69 12.15 -0.35
N PRO A 800 16.02 11.53 0.65
CA PRO A 800 16.11 10.09 0.88
C PRO A 800 15.81 9.24 -0.38
N ARG A 801 14.99 9.74 -1.31
CA ARG A 801 14.65 9.07 -2.58
C ARG A 801 15.83 8.98 -3.54
N MET A 802 16.83 9.84 -3.43
CA MET A 802 18.07 9.76 -4.22
C MET A 802 18.89 8.52 -3.84
N PHE A 803 18.83 8.09 -2.59
CA PHE A 803 19.58 6.91 -2.13
C PHE A 803 18.74 5.62 -2.20
N SER A 804 17.73 5.59 -3.08
CA SER A 804 16.86 4.44 -3.29
C SER A 804 16.99 3.93 -4.72
N TYR A 805 17.30 2.64 -4.87
CA TYR A 805 17.24 1.96 -6.16
C TYR A 805 15.81 1.59 -6.59
N ASN A 806 14.80 1.88 -5.78
CA ASN A 806 13.40 1.72 -6.19
C ASN A 806 12.78 3.02 -6.73
N SER A 807 13.37 4.17 -6.41
CA SER A 807 12.88 5.46 -6.86
C SER A 807 13.57 5.93 -8.13
N LYS A 808 12.80 6.53 -9.05
CA LYS A 808 13.36 7.19 -10.25
C LYS A 808 14.42 8.26 -9.97
N HIS A 809 14.36 8.85 -8.79
CA HIS A 809 15.29 9.89 -8.37
C HIS A 809 16.67 9.31 -8.00
N GLY A 810 16.73 8.05 -7.59
CA GLY A 810 17.94 7.40 -7.09
C GLY A 810 18.44 6.25 -7.94
N TRP A 811 17.58 5.56 -8.67
CA TRP A 811 17.93 4.35 -9.39
C TRP A 811 18.88 4.61 -10.57
N CYS A 812 19.69 3.61 -10.91
CA CYS A 812 20.45 3.63 -12.15
C CYS A 812 19.48 3.64 -13.33
N THR A 813 19.61 4.62 -14.22
CA THR A 813 18.72 4.79 -15.36
C THR A 813 18.79 3.63 -16.35
N THR A 814 19.83 2.80 -16.30
CA THR A 814 20.06 1.71 -17.26
C THR A 814 19.50 0.38 -16.80
N CYS A 815 19.65 0.03 -15.52
CA CYS A 815 19.07 -1.18 -14.94
C CYS A 815 17.80 -0.93 -14.13
N VAL A 816 17.33 0.32 -14.02
CA VAL A 816 16.10 0.67 -13.29
C VAL A 816 16.13 0.18 -11.83
N GLY A 817 17.34 0.14 -11.26
CA GLY A 817 17.57 -0.26 -9.88
C GLY A 817 17.72 -1.75 -9.60
N THR A 818 17.65 -2.62 -10.61
CA THR A 818 17.86 -4.06 -10.43
C THR A 818 19.33 -4.43 -10.22
N GLY A 819 20.26 -3.59 -10.68
CA GLY A 819 21.70 -3.86 -10.64
C GLY A 819 22.19 -4.77 -11.77
N LEU A 820 21.29 -5.32 -12.59
CA LEU A 820 21.60 -6.30 -13.63
C LEU A 820 21.62 -5.67 -15.03
N ALA A 821 22.30 -6.31 -15.96
CA ALA A 821 22.23 -5.99 -17.38
C ALA A 821 20.84 -6.37 -17.91
N LEU A 822 20.10 -5.38 -18.43
CA LEU A 822 18.76 -5.56 -18.97
C LEU A 822 18.76 -5.31 -20.48
N THR A 823 18.00 -6.11 -21.23
CA THR A 823 17.65 -5.80 -22.61
C THR A 823 16.66 -4.63 -22.67
N ARG A 824 16.46 -4.05 -23.87
CA ARG A 824 15.54 -2.93 -24.08
C ARG A 824 14.09 -3.28 -23.68
N GLU A 825 13.68 -4.52 -23.90
CA GLU A 825 12.35 -5.04 -23.56
C GLU A 825 12.20 -5.26 -22.05
N GLN A 826 13.20 -5.89 -21.42
CA GLN A 826 13.27 -6.08 -19.96
C GLN A 826 13.24 -4.74 -19.22
N ARG A 827 14.02 -3.77 -19.68
CA ARG A 827 14.02 -2.41 -19.11
C ARG A 827 12.63 -1.77 -19.17
N LYS A 828 11.89 -1.91 -20.28
CA LYS A 828 10.54 -1.35 -20.43
C LYS A 828 9.51 -2.03 -19.52
N ALA A 829 9.73 -3.30 -19.17
CA ALA A 829 8.88 -4.03 -18.22
C ALA A 829 9.10 -3.56 -16.78
N TYR A 830 10.36 -3.30 -16.40
CA TYR A 830 10.73 -2.83 -15.04
C TYR A 830 10.68 -1.30 -14.86
N ASP A 831 10.44 -0.54 -15.93
CA ASP A 831 10.33 0.92 -15.93
C ASP A 831 8.89 1.38 -15.68
N ASP A 832 8.62 1.70 -14.42
CA ASP A 832 7.32 2.15 -13.93
C ASP A 832 6.93 3.58 -14.38
N SER A 833 7.72 4.23 -15.25
CA SER A 833 7.55 5.65 -15.59
C SER A 833 6.76 5.96 -16.88
N ILE A 834 6.43 4.98 -17.73
CA ILE A 834 5.92 5.22 -19.11
C ILE A 834 4.61 4.46 -19.42
N ARG A 835 3.58 4.53 -18.56
CA ARG A 835 2.26 3.96 -18.92
C ARG A 835 1.14 4.89 -18.53
N ASP A 836 0.87 5.90 -19.36
CA ASP A 836 -0.38 6.69 -19.37
C ASP A 836 -0.32 7.69 -20.53
N ASP A 837 -0.79 7.35 -21.74
CA ASP A 837 -1.04 8.42 -22.71
C ASP A 837 -2.25 8.24 -23.64
N ASP A 838 -2.83 7.05 -23.79
CA ASP A 838 -3.98 6.91 -24.68
C ASP A 838 -5.05 6.00 -24.08
N ASN A 839 -6.02 6.56 -23.33
CA ASN A 839 -7.45 6.25 -23.50
C ASN A 839 -8.38 6.99 -22.53
N LYS A 840 -9.62 7.21 -23.01
CA LYS A 840 -10.71 7.96 -22.37
C LYS A 840 -11.09 7.39 -21.00
N GLY A 841 -10.63 8.01 -19.91
CA GLY A 841 -11.33 8.14 -18.61
C GLY A 841 -11.72 6.88 -17.83
N ARG A 842 -11.55 5.68 -18.38
CA ARG A 842 -11.67 4.40 -17.66
C ARG A 842 -10.27 3.82 -17.53
N GLU A 843 -9.82 3.71 -16.28
CA GLU A 843 -8.56 3.05 -15.93
C GLU A 843 -8.67 1.56 -16.32
N GLN A 844 -7.73 1.08 -17.14
CA GLN A 844 -7.60 -0.36 -17.39
C GLN A 844 -7.10 -1.03 -16.11
N SER A 845 -7.63 -2.19 -15.78
CA SER A 845 -7.08 -3.10 -14.77
C SER A 845 -5.62 -3.39 -15.11
N PHE A 846 -4.69 -2.91 -14.28
CA PHE A 846 -3.29 -3.29 -14.35
C PHE A 846 -3.17 -4.80 -14.11
N PRO A 847 -2.31 -5.53 -14.86
CA PRO A 847 -1.90 -6.86 -14.43
C PRO A 847 -1.27 -6.75 -13.04
N SER A 848 -1.78 -7.52 -12.09
CA SER A 848 -1.39 -7.60 -10.68
C SER A 848 0.00 -8.21 -10.46
N GLU A 849 0.72 -8.53 -11.53
CA GLU A 849 1.98 -9.26 -11.52
C GLU A 849 3.12 -8.34 -11.94
N GLU A 850 4.19 -8.31 -11.12
CA GLU A 850 5.50 -7.89 -11.60
C GLU A 850 5.80 -8.74 -12.84
N ALA A 851 5.94 -8.12 -14.02
CA ALA A 851 6.23 -8.87 -15.23
C ALA A 851 7.57 -9.58 -15.05
N GLU A 852 7.55 -10.87 -14.74
CA GLU A 852 8.73 -11.71 -14.74
C GLU A 852 9.19 -11.87 -16.19
N VAL A 853 10.14 -11.04 -16.60
CA VAL A 853 10.72 -11.18 -17.93
C VAL A 853 11.72 -12.33 -17.89
N GLU A 854 11.43 -13.40 -18.64
CA GLU A 854 12.35 -14.53 -18.82
C GLU A 854 13.71 -14.07 -19.39
N GLY A 855 14.79 -14.76 -18.99
CA GLY A 855 16.13 -14.56 -19.56
C GLY A 855 16.91 -13.33 -19.08
N VAL A 856 16.62 -12.79 -17.88
CA VAL A 856 17.52 -11.81 -17.24
C VAL A 856 18.78 -12.54 -16.76
N VAL A 857 19.93 -12.13 -17.28
CA VAL A 857 21.24 -12.71 -16.94
C VAL A 857 21.78 -12.05 -15.67
N ASP A 858 22.44 -12.81 -14.80
CA ASP A 858 23.10 -12.31 -13.57
C ASP A 858 24.39 -11.51 -13.85
N GLU A 859 24.45 -10.81 -14.98
CA GLU A 859 25.57 -9.93 -15.31
C GLU A 859 25.36 -8.54 -14.68
N PRO A 860 26.37 -7.97 -14.01
CA PRO A 860 26.27 -6.63 -13.44
C PRO A 860 25.98 -5.57 -14.51
N CYS A 861 25.09 -4.63 -14.19
CA CYS A 861 24.77 -3.51 -15.09
C CYS A 861 26.04 -2.71 -15.45
N PRO A 862 26.30 -2.39 -16.72
CA PRO A 862 27.52 -1.70 -17.15
C PRO A 862 27.66 -0.27 -16.59
N ASP A 863 26.53 0.43 -16.34
CA ASP A 863 26.55 1.85 -15.91
C ASP A 863 26.64 2.03 -14.40
N CYS A 864 26.27 1.02 -13.63
CA CYS A 864 26.34 1.05 -12.17
C CYS A 864 27.22 -0.05 -11.57
N ALA A 865 27.76 -0.96 -12.38
CA ALA A 865 28.54 -2.12 -11.94
C ALA A 865 27.86 -2.87 -10.77
N GLY A 866 26.54 -3.04 -10.82
CA GLY A 866 25.77 -3.70 -9.77
C GLY A 866 25.32 -2.83 -8.58
N THR A 867 25.77 -1.58 -8.47
CA THR A 867 25.46 -0.69 -7.32
C THR A 867 24.03 -0.12 -7.30
N ARG A 868 23.25 -0.35 -8.36
CA ARG A 868 21.81 -0.01 -8.48
C ARG A 868 21.43 1.47 -8.45
N LEU A 869 22.29 2.38 -7.99
CA LEU A 869 22.04 3.82 -7.89
C LEU A 869 22.57 4.60 -9.11
N ASN A 870 22.04 5.79 -9.38
CA ASN A 870 22.58 6.72 -10.40
C ASN A 870 23.87 7.42 -9.96
N ALA A 871 24.56 8.05 -10.93
CA ALA A 871 25.83 8.71 -10.70
C ALA A 871 25.78 9.82 -9.64
N ALA A 872 24.70 10.61 -9.60
CA ALA A 872 24.55 11.70 -8.63
C ALA A 872 24.49 11.17 -7.19
N SER A 873 23.75 10.09 -6.98
CA SER A 873 23.55 9.47 -5.66
C SER A 873 24.76 8.68 -5.19
N ARG A 874 25.49 8.03 -6.12
CA ARG A 874 26.80 7.41 -5.83
C ARG A 874 27.88 8.45 -5.53
N GLY A 875 27.71 9.67 -6.03
CA GLY A 875 28.61 10.80 -5.81
C GLY A 875 28.47 11.47 -4.44
N VAL A 876 27.65 10.94 -3.53
CA VAL A 876 27.55 11.45 -2.15
C VAL A 876 28.40 10.58 -1.24
N THR A 877 29.27 11.22 -0.45
CA THR A 877 30.15 10.52 0.49
C THR A 877 29.92 10.96 1.93
N PHE A 878 30.16 10.05 2.87
CA PHE A 878 30.19 10.31 4.30
C PHE A 878 31.41 9.58 4.86
N GLU A 879 32.28 10.30 5.60
CA GLU A 879 33.62 9.81 6.01
C GLU A 879 34.42 9.18 4.85
N GLY A 880 34.31 9.74 3.64
CA GLY A 880 35.04 9.26 2.46
C GLY A 880 34.41 8.05 1.75
N HIS A 881 33.32 7.48 2.26
CA HIS A 881 32.64 6.32 1.66
C HIS A 881 31.29 6.71 1.06
N SER A 882 30.94 6.16 -0.11
CA SER A 882 29.59 6.30 -0.67
C SER A 882 28.66 5.25 -0.09
N ILE A 883 27.35 5.52 -0.08
CA ILE A 883 26.36 4.56 0.45
C ILE A 883 26.38 3.24 -0.33
N ALA A 884 26.70 3.31 -1.63
CA ALA A 884 26.87 2.14 -2.48
C ALA A 884 28.10 1.29 -2.09
N ALA A 885 29.18 1.90 -1.61
CA ALA A 885 30.35 1.18 -1.15
C ALA A 885 30.06 0.44 0.17
N ILE A 886 29.33 1.08 1.09
CA ILE A 886 28.90 0.45 2.34
C ILE A 886 27.94 -0.72 2.07
N ALA A 887 27.07 -0.60 1.07
CA ALA A 887 26.17 -1.67 0.63
C ALA A 887 26.92 -2.97 0.29
N GLN A 888 28.14 -2.87 -0.22
CA GLN A 888 28.93 -4.03 -0.64
C GLN A 888 29.70 -4.69 0.51
N TRP A 889 29.71 -4.08 1.70
CA TRP A 889 30.39 -4.63 2.87
C TRP A 889 29.59 -5.75 3.51
N SER A 890 30.31 -6.67 4.15
CA SER A 890 29.69 -7.63 5.04
C SER A 890 29.03 -6.92 6.23
N VAL A 891 28.02 -7.54 6.84
CA VAL A 891 27.41 -7.05 8.09
C VAL A 891 28.49 -6.76 9.15
N THR A 892 29.51 -7.64 9.25
CA THR A 892 30.63 -7.48 10.19
C THR A 892 31.47 -6.24 9.89
N ASP A 893 31.80 -6.00 8.61
CA ASP A 893 32.63 -4.87 8.22
C ASP A 893 31.87 -3.54 8.34
N ALA A 894 30.59 -3.54 7.97
CA ALA A 894 29.71 -2.40 8.18
C ALA A 894 29.59 -2.06 9.67
N ARG A 895 29.46 -3.06 10.56
CA ARG A 895 29.41 -2.84 12.01
C ARG A 895 30.69 -2.17 12.51
N ARG A 896 31.86 -2.70 12.14
CA ARG A 896 33.16 -2.14 12.53
C ARG A 896 33.32 -0.69 12.06
N TRP A 897 32.85 -0.38 10.85
CA TRP A 897 32.86 0.99 10.36
C TRP A 897 32.00 1.91 11.22
N VAL A 898 30.77 1.50 11.54
CA VAL A 898 29.87 2.27 12.40
C VAL A 898 30.47 2.49 13.80
N GLU A 899 31.11 1.48 14.38
CA GLU A 899 31.80 1.57 15.69
C GLU A 899 33.01 2.52 15.66
N ALA A 900 33.64 2.72 14.51
CA ALA A 900 34.80 3.58 14.35
C ALA A 900 34.46 5.07 14.09
N LEU A 901 33.18 5.41 13.91
CA LEU A 901 32.75 6.79 13.61
C LEU A 901 32.92 7.71 14.84
N ASN A 902 33.86 8.65 14.74
CA ASN A 902 34.09 9.68 15.76
C ASN A 902 33.57 11.04 15.29
N LEU A 903 32.27 11.28 15.49
CA LEU A 903 31.63 12.57 15.15
C LEU A 903 31.71 13.56 16.32
N LEU A 904 31.87 14.85 16.03
CA LEU A 904 31.97 15.92 17.04
C LEU A 904 30.92 17.02 16.80
N GLY A 905 30.44 17.62 17.89
CA GLY A 905 29.53 18.77 17.84
C GLY A 905 28.18 18.47 17.19
N ARG A 906 27.71 19.36 16.30
CA ARG A 906 26.40 19.29 15.66
C ARG A 906 26.17 18.01 14.85
N ASP A 907 27.20 17.49 14.20
CA ASP A 907 27.09 16.29 13.37
C ASP A 907 26.87 15.04 14.24
N ALA A 908 27.44 15.02 15.44
CA ALA A 908 27.20 13.97 16.43
C ALA A 908 25.75 13.98 16.94
N GLU A 909 25.19 15.16 17.21
CA GLU A 909 23.78 15.29 17.63
C GLU A 909 22.81 14.81 16.54
N ILE A 910 23.10 15.13 15.28
CA ILE A 910 22.25 14.74 14.14
C ILE A 910 22.33 13.23 13.86
N ALA A 911 23.52 12.63 13.99
CA ALA A 911 23.74 11.21 13.67
C ALA A 911 23.46 10.24 14.82
N ARG A 912 23.38 10.72 16.07
CA ARG A 912 23.36 9.88 17.27
C ARG A 912 22.34 8.75 17.20
N ASP A 913 21.08 9.10 16.93
CA ASP A 913 19.98 8.13 16.90
C ASP A 913 20.13 7.22 15.68
N VAL A 914 20.54 7.76 14.54
CA VAL A 914 20.71 7.01 13.28
C VAL A 914 21.83 5.98 13.36
N ILE A 915 22.99 6.34 13.92
CA ILE A 915 24.15 5.45 14.11
C ILE A 915 23.80 4.32 15.09
N THR A 916 23.06 4.64 16.15
CA THR A 916 22.63 3.64 17.16
C THR A 916 21.74 2.58 16.53
N GLU A 917 20.78 2.98 15.68
CA GLU A 917 19.86 2.06 15.00
C GLU A 917 20.56 1.18 13.94
N ILE A 918 21.57 1.72 13.23
CA ILE A 918 22.40 0.95 12.30
C ILE A 918 23.24 -0.08 13.07
N HIS A 919 23.90 0.34 14.15
CA HIS A 919 24.75 -0.52 14.97
C HIS A 919 23.97 -1.71 15.54
N SER A 920 22.83 -1.43 16.17
CA SER A 920 21.96 -2.46 16.78
C SER A 920 21.51 -3.53 15.78
N ARG A 921 21.09 -3.13 14.58
CA ARG A 921 20.63 -4.07 13.55
C ARG A 921 21.77 -4.93 13.01
N LEU A 922 22.95 -4.32 12.80
CA LEU A 922 24.13 -5.06 12.36
C LEU A 922 24.64 -6.03 13.44
N GLU A 923 24.61 -5.63 14.71
CA GLU A 923 24.93 -6.49 15.85
C GLU A 923 23.98 -7.68 15.95
N PHE A 924 22.67 -7.45 15.87
CA PHE A 924 21.68 -8.53 15.89
C PHE A 924 21.92 -9.54 14.77
N LEU A 925 22.18 -9.06 13.54
CA LEU A 925 22.48 -9.93 12.40
C LEU A 925 23.74 -10.77 12.62
N GLU A 926 24.74 -10.24 13.30
CA GLU A 926 25.94 -10.99 13.67
C GLU A 926 25.66 -12.04 14.76
N GLU A 927 24.88 -11.69 15.80
CA GLU A 927 24.49 -12.60 16.88
C GLU A 927 23.67 -13.81 16.40
N VAL A 928 22.84 -13.63 15.38
CA VAL A 928 22.08 -14.72 14.75
C VAL A 928 22.88 -15.49 13.68
N GLY A 929 24.17 -15.17 13.50
CA GLY A 929 25.10 -15.90 12.64
C GLY A 929 25.14 -15.44 11.17
N LEU A 930 24.62 -14.26 10.85
CA LEU A 930 24.55 -13.71 9.48
C LEU A 930 25.64 -12.66 9.17
N GLY A 931 26.67 -12.55 10.01
CA GLY A 931 27.73 -11.54 9.89
C GLY A 931 28.50 -11.55 8.55
N TYR A 932 28.47 -12.66 7.80
CA TYR A 932 29.17 -12.83 6.53
C TYR A 932 28.42 -12.31 5.30
N LEU A 933 27.12 -11.97 5.42
CA LEU A 933 26.31 -11.49 4.30
C LEU A 933 26.67 -10.04 3.95
N THR A 934 26.71 -9.72 2.66
CA THR A 934 26.80 -8.33 2.21
C THR A 934 25.43 -7.64 2.29
N LEU A 935 25.46 -6.35 2.58
CA LEU A 935 24.25 -5.53 2.73
C LEU A 935 23.42 -5.42 1.44
N ASP A 936 24.05 -5.49 0.26
CA ASP A 936 23.43 -5.41 -1.06
C ASP A 936 23.04 -6.77 -1.67
N ARG A 937 23.32 -7.86 -0.96
CA ARG A 937 22.94 -9.21 -1.39
C ARG A 937 21.43 -9.28 -1.53
N ALA A 938 20.93 -9.81 -2.65
CA ALA A 938 19.50 -10.00 -2.86
C ALA A 938 18.89 -10.89 -1.76
N ALA A 939 17.73 -10.48 -1.24
CA ALA A 939 16.99 -11.19 -0.19
C ALA A 939 16.02 -12.23 -0.76
#